data_AF-A0A3N5R6N3-F1
#
_entry.id   AF-A0A3N5R6N3-F1
#
_cell.length_a   1.000
_cell.length_b   1.000
_cell.length_c   1.000
_cell.angle_alpha   90.00
_cell.angle_beta   90.00
_cell.angle_gamma   90.00
#
_symmetry.space_group_name_H-M   'P 1'
#
loop_
_entity.id
_entity.type
_entity.pdbx_description
1 polymer ?
#
loop_
_entity_poly.entity_id
_entity_poly.type
_entity_poly.pdbx_seq_one_letter_code
_entity_poly.pdbx_strand_id
1 'polypeptide(L)'
;WVINAFNRNQPFDQFTIEQLAGDLLPSPTIDQRIATGFNRCNVSTSEGGSIDDEVLVRYTVDRVETTGTVWMGLTLGCSVCHDHKYDPFSQREFYQLSGFFNSFAEAAMDGNALGPPPILKVPQAEHTARLQEIDQQLAAARGKIGEELAKVEYVEPAPQAPQTLEPKEFVWIDDELPAGAKPQGNTPWQFVTKAEFPVFSGDKASTRTATDLSQHFFEGATNGLRVGEGDRLFAHVYIDPANPPQEIMLQWNDGSWEHRATWGGDVIPWGNANSPSRLPQGGLPEAGKWVRLEVEAVKVGLNPGAVINGWAFTQHGGKVTWDKAGILTRTPQAGESVDSLLVWESFERSQTKLTLPGPLHEAIKLDADKRSAEQQQQIRHYFFERVYGKTRSVFEPIHQSIAALEKQRGEVDGSIPLTMVAAEMPERREAFVLVRGQYDKRADKVEAGTPAALPPMPADAPRSRLGFAEWLVTPQHPLTARVTVNRYWQQVFGTGIVKTAEDFGSQGQWPTHPELLDWLATDFTAHGWDVKRLMKLLVMSHTYRQSSKLSAELAQRDPANELLARGPRFRLDGEVLRDSALFTSGLLVERIGGRSVKPYQPEGLWEAVAFVGSTTQNFKPDTGDAQFRRSMYTFWKRTSPPPTLLTFDAP
;
A
#
# COMPACT_ATOMS: atom_id res chain seq x y z
N TRP A 1 15.52 -10.30 3.61
CA TRP A 1 16.04 -11.02 4.79
C TRP A 1 16.78 -12.30 4.41
N VAL A 2 16.15 -13.31 3.79
CA VAL A 2 16.78 -14.63 3.47
C VAL A 2 18.17 -14.52 2.84
N ILE A 3 18.31 -13.75 1.75
CA ILE A 3 19.61 -13.55 1.07
C ILE A 3 20.68 -13.03 2.04
N ASN A 4 20.32 -12.07 2.89
CA ASN A 4 21.25 -11.49 3.86
C ASN A 4 21.63 -12.51 4.94
N ALA A 5 20.70 -13.36 5.39
CA ALA A 5 20.97 -14.42 6.36
C ALA A 5 22.04 -15.41 5.84
N PHE A 6 21.91 -15.86 4.58
CA PHE A 6 22.94 -16.70 3.95
C PHE A 6 24.26 -15.96 3.73
N ASN A 7 24.22 -14.70 3.28
CA ASN A 7 25.42 -13.89 3.05
C ASN A 7 26.21 -13.67 4.34
N ARG A 8 25.54 -13.42 5.47
CA ARG A 8 26.15 -13.29 6.81
C ARG A 8 26.47 -14.62 7.48
N ASN A 9 26.18 -15.75 6.82
CA ASN A 9 26.34 -17.10 7.36
C ASN A 9 25.65 -17.29 8.71
N GLN A 10 24.40 -16.82 8.79
CA GLN A 10 23.58 -17.03 9.98
C GLN A 10 23.49 -18.54 10.28
N PRO A 11 23.74 -18.97 11.53
CA PRO A 11 23.54 -20.36 11.94
C PRO A 11 22.16 -20.88 11.54
N PHE A 12 22.08 -22.08 10.98
CA PHE A 12 20.82 -22.61 10.42
C PHE A 12 19.74 -22.86 11.48
N ASP A 13 20.13 -23.15 12.72
CA ASP A 13 19.22 -23.22 13.87
C ASP A 13 18.55 -21.87 14.13
N GLN A 14 19.33 -20.79 14.21
CA GLN A 14 18.80 -19.44 14.36
C GLN A 14 17.95 -19.03 13.15
N PHE A 15 18.37 -19.38 11.93
CA PHE A 15 17.59 -19.15 10.72
C PHE A 15 16.23 -19.86 10.76
N THR A 16 16.19 -21.09 11.30
CA THR A 16 14.97 -21.87 11.51
C THR A 16 14.05 -21.20 12.53
N ILE A 17 14.58 -20.83 13.69
CA ILE A 17 13.82 -20.15 14.76
C ILE A 17 13.23 -18.84 14.25
N GLU A 18 14.01 -18.03 13.53
CA GLU A 18 13.54 -16.74 13.02
C GLU A 18 12.47 -16.90 11.93
N GLN A 19 12.62 -17.85 11.00
CA GLN A 19 11.59 -18.10 9.98
C GLN A 19 10.29 -18.61 10.58
N LEU A 20 10.37 -19.54 11.54
CA LEU A 20 9.19 -20.16 12.10
C LEU A 20 8.56 -19.31 13.19
N ALA A 21 9.31 -18.50 13.95
CA ALA A 21 8.82 -17.85 15.18
C ALA A 21 9.51 -16.53 15.55
N GLY A 22 10.21 -15.86 14.63
CA GLY A 22 10.96 -14.64 14.93
C GLY A 22 10.15 -13.47 15.52
N ASP A 23 8.83 -13.42 15.28
CA ASP A 23 7.91 -12.43 15.84
C ASP A 23 7.54 -12.70 17.31
N LEU A 24 7.83 -13.90 17.81
CA LEU A 24 7.59 -14.30 19.20
C LEU A 24 8.85 -14.21 20.07
N LEU A 25 10.01 -13.87 19.48
CA LEU A 25 11.23 -13.63 20.25
C LEU A 25 11.05 -12.44 21.19
N PRO A 26 11.72 -12.41 22.36
CA PRO A 26 11.69 -11.25 23.24
C PRO A 26 12.20 -9.99 22.52
N SER A 27 11.36 -8.95 22.47
CA SER A 27 11.68 -7.67 21.79
C SER A 27 12.19 -7.88 20.35
N PRO A 28 11.36 -8.47 19.46
CA PRO A 28 11.83 -8.97 18.18
C PRO A 28 12.26 -7.81 17.27
N THR A 29 13.42 -7.94 16.65
CA THR A 29 13.92 -6.96 15.67
C THR A 29 13.04 -6.95 14.41
N ILE A 30 13.16 -5.88 13.61
CA ILE A 30 12.50 -5.81 12.29
C ILE A 30 12.87 -7.01 11.43
N ASP A 31 14.16 -7.38 11.38
CA ASP A 31 14.65 -8.53 10.59
C ASP A 31 14.00 -9.85 11.03
N GLN A 32 13.89 -10.09 12.34
CA GLN A 32 13.25 -11.29 12.91
C GLN A 32 11.76 -11.36 12.59
N ARG A 33 11.06 -10.21 12.62
CA ARG A 33 9.66 -10.14 12.18
C ARG A 33 9.53 -10.40 10.68
N ILE A 34 10.42 -9.85 9.85
CA ILE A 34 10.43 -10.11 8.39
C ILE A 34 10.66 -11.58 8.08
N ALA A 35 11.53 -12.27 8.83
CA ALA A 35 11.82 -13.70 8.64
C ALA A 35 10.54 -14.56 8.67
N THR A 36 9.59 -14.19 9.52
CA THR A 36 8.32 -14.90 9.69
C THR A 36 7.37 -14.80 8.52
N GLY A 37 7.68 -13.94 7.54
CA GLY A 37 6.97 -13.89 6.26
C GLY A 37 6.91 -15.24 5.55
N PHE A 38 7.82 -16.18 5.88
CA PHE A 38 7.71 -17.59 5.50
C PHE A 38 6.32 -18.18 5.77
N ASN A 39 5.76 -17.92 6.96
CA ASN A 39 4.44 -18.41 7.33
C ASN A 39 3.29 -17.69 6.59
N ARG A 40 3.56 -16.63 5.84
CA ARG A 40 2.57 -15.86 5.06
C ARG A 40 2.65 -16.15 3.55
N CYS A 41 3.44 -17.13 3.14
CA CYS A 41 3.60 -17.51 1.74
C CYS A 41 2.51 -18.48 1.23
N ASN A 42 1.43 -18.70 2.00
CA ASN A 42 0.27 -19.47 1.56
C ASN A 42 -0.39 -18.82 0.33
N VAL A 43 -1.11 -19.62 -0.46
CA VAL A 43 -1.97 -19.10 -1.55
C VAL A 43 -3.13 -18.33 -0.93
N SER A 44 -3.19 -17.01 -1.15
CA SER A 44 -4.29 -16.17 -0.69
C SER A 44 -5.44 -16.11 -1.70
N THR A 45 -6.63 -15.69 -1.25
CA THR A 45 -7.81 -15.53 -2.10
C THR A 45 -8.71 -14.39 -1.61
N SER A 46 -9.51 -13.87 -2.54
CA SER A 46 -10.69 -13.04 -2.26
C SER A 46 -11.83 -13.41 -3.23
N GLU A 47 -11.84 -14.67 -3.68
CA GLU A 47 -12.84 -15.20 -4.62
C GLU A 47 -14.21 -15.31 -3.96
N GLY A 48 -15.25 -14.82 -4.64
CA GLY A 48 -16.62 -14.91 -4.17
C GLY A 48 -17.07 -16.38 -4.00
N GLY A 49 -17.67 -16.68 -2.84
CA GLY A 49 -18.08 -18.05 -2.47
C GLY A 49 -17.06 -18.81 -1.62
N SER A 50 -15.87 -18.25 -1.41
CA SER A 50 -14.91 -18.79 -0.44
C SER A 50 -15.44 -18.64 0.99
N ILE A 51 -15.14 -19.63 1.86
CA ILE A 51 -15.61 -19.67 3.25
C ILE A 51 -14.42 -19.44 4.18
N ASP A 52 -14.51 -18.42 5.04
CA ASP A 52 -13.40 -17.99 5.90
C ASP A 52 -12.80 -19.14 6.73
N ASP A 53 -13.66 -19.92 7.40
CA ASP A 53 -13.23 -21.05 8.22
C ASP A 53 -12.50 -22.13 7.40
N GLU A 54 -12.95 -22.39 6.16
CA GLU A 54 -12.30 -23.35 5.28
C GLU A 54 -10.91 -22.85 4.86
N VAL A 55 -10.79 -21.57 4.52
CA VAL A 55 -9.52 -20.98 4.09
C VAL A 55 -8.51 -20.96 5.24
N LEU A 56 -8.92 -20.63 6.46
CA LEU A 56 -8.05 -20.68 7.64
C LEU A 56 -7.56 -22.10 7.96
N VAL A 57 -8.42 -23.11 7.78
CA VAL A 57 -8.00 -24.52 7.90
C VAL A 57 -6.97 -24.86 6.83
N ARG A 58 -7.19 -24.47 5.58
CA ARG A 58 -6.23 -24.70 4.48
C ARG A 58 -4.87 -24.05 4.76
N TYR A 59 -4.83 -22.82 5.27
CA TYR A 59 -3.57 -22.16 5.66
C TYR A 59 -2.83 -22.91 6.74
N THR A 60 -3.57 -23.40 7.74
CA THR A 60 -2.99 -24.17 8.84
C THR A 60 -2.43 -25.51 8.34
N VAL A 61 -3.18 -26.22 7.50
CA VAL A 61 -2.73 -27.48 6.86
C VAL A 61 -1.46 -27.25 6.06
N ASP A 62 -1.44 -26.25 5.18
CA ASP A 62 -0.28 -25.92 4.33
C ASP A 62 0.98 -25.58 5.16
N ARG A 63 0.83 -24.87 6.28
CA ARG A 63 1.95 -24.59 7.21
C ARG A 63 2.48 -25.84 7.88
N VAL A 64 1.60 -26.73 8.35
CA VAL A 64 1.99 -27.99 9.00
C VAL A 64 2.68 -28.91 7.99
N GLU A 65 2.10 -29.06 6.80
CA GLU A 65 2.67 -29.88 5.72
C GLU A 65 4.02 -29.33 5.27
N THR A 66 4.10 -28.03 4.97
CA THR A 66 5.36 -27.40 4.55
C THR A 66 6.43 -27.54 5.63
N THR A 67 6.09 -27.29 6.89
CA THR A 67 7.08 -27.40 7.98
C THR A 67 7.53 -28.85 8.19
N GLY A 68 6.60 -29.80 8.10
CA GLY A 68 6.91 -31.23 8.16
C GLY A 68 7.83 -31.68 7.04
N THR A 69 7.55 -31.28 5.80
CA THR A 69 8.37 -31.63 4.63
C THR A 69 9.75 -30.97 4.65
N VAL A 70 9.83 -29.69 5.03
CA VAL A 70 11.09 -28.92 4.95
C VAL A 70 12.04 -29.25 6.10
N TRP A 71 11.56 -29.35 7.34
CA TRP A 71 12.42 -29.57 8.52
C TRP A 71 12.44 -31.00 9.02
N MET A 72 11.42 -31.81 8.74
CA MET A 72 11.38 -33.20 9.20
C MET A 72 11.50 -34.20 8.03
N GLY A 73 11.31 -33.76 6.79
CA GLY A 73 11.29 -34.67 5.64
C GLY A 73 10.16 -35.68 5.75
N LEU A 74 9.00 -35.28 6.28
CA LEU A 74 7.86 -36.16 6.53
C LEU A 74 6.66 -35.75 5.68
N THR A 75 5.97 -36.75 5.11
CA THR A 75 4.77 -36.59 4.30
C THR A 75 3.50 -36.62 5.14
N LEU A 76 3.27 -35.54 5.90
CA LEU A 76 2.17 -35.50 6.88
C LEU A 76 0.77 -35.31 6.28
N GLY A 77 0.64 -34.97 4.98
CA GLY A 77 -0.63 -34.54 4.39
C GLY A 77 -1.75 -35.59 4.35
N CYS A 78 -1.43 -36.89 4.29
CA CYS A 78 -2.46 -37.93 4.43
C CYS A 78 -3.16 -37.86 5.81
N SER A 79 -2.42 -37.40 6.83
CA SER A 79 -2.88 -37.28 8.22
C SER A 79 -3.91 -36.18 8.44
N VAL A 80 -4.24 -35.39 7.41
CA VAL A 80 -5.37 -34.44 7.45
C VAL A 80 -6.69 -35.19 7.59
N CYS A 81 -6.86 -36.30 6.86
CA CYS A 81 -8.14 -36.97 6.71
C CYS A 81 -8.27 -38.29 7.50
N HIS A 82 -7.15 -38.97 7.75
CA HIS A 82 -7.10 -40.28 8.41
C HIS A 82 -5.69 -40.53 8.94
N ASP A 83 -5.47 -41.54 9.79
CA ASP A 83 -4.11 -41.90 10.22
C ASP A 83 -3.20 -42.21 9.02
N HIS A 84 -1.95 -41.78 9.10
CA HIS A 84 -0.99 -42.01 8.02
C HIS A 84 -0.87 -43.50 7.71
N LYS A 85 -0.82 -43.85 6.42
CA LYS A 85 -0.97 -45.24 5.97
C LYS A 85 0.22 -46.14 6.35
N TYR A 86 1.43 -45.58 6.36
CA TYR A 86 2.67 -46.35 6.49
C TYR A 86 3.50 -45.89 7.70
N ASP A 87 3.72 -44.59 7.82
CA ASP A 87 4.40 -44.00 8.97
C ASP A 87 3.51 -43.92 10.22
N PRO A 88 4.10 -43.98 11.42
CA PRO A 88 3.39 -44.00 12.70
C PRO A 88 2.91 -42.61 13.12
N PHE A 89 2.12 -41.96 12.27
CA PHE A 89 1.53 -40.64 12.52
C PHE A 89 0.02 -40.74 12.48
N SER A 90 -0.64 -40.43 13.60
CA SER A 90 -2.09 -40.39 13.67
C SER A 90 -2.65 -39.07 13.14
N GLN A 91 -3.91 -39.09 12.74
CA GLN A 91 -4.66 -37.87 12.42
C GLN A 91 -4.67 -36.91 13.61
N ARG A 92 -4.79 -37.46 14.83
CA ARG A 92 -4.77 -36.65 16.06
C ARG A 92 -3.49 -35.84 16.19
N GLU A 93 -2.34 -36.47 15.93
CA GLU A 93 -1.02 -35.80 16.02
C GLU A 93 -0.85 -34.72 14.94
N PHE A 94 -1.42 -34.89 13.74
CA PHE A 94 -1.47 -33.83 12.74
C PHE A 94 -2.18 -32.57 13.26
N TYR A 95 -3.32 -32.75 13.94
CA TYR A 95 -4.05 -31.62 14.52
C TYR A 95 -3.38 -31.07 15.79
N GLN A 96 -2.59 -31.87 16.51
CA GLN A 96 -1.70 -31.35 17.56
C GLN A 96 -0.61 -30.44 16.99
N LEU A 97 0.00 -30.81 15.85
CA LEU A 97 0.94 -29.93 15.15
C LEU A 97 0.26 -28.65 14.63
N SER A 98 -0.96 -28.78 14.10
CA SER A 98 -1.79 -27.64 13.67
C SER A 98 -2.01 -26.62 14.78
N GLY A 99 -2.04 -27.06 16.04
CA GLY A 99 -2.15 -26.18 17.21
C GLY A 99 -1.07 -25.09 17.30
N PHE A 100 0.12 -25.31 16.71
CA PHE A 100 1.17 -24.28 16.66
C PHE A 100 0.95 -23.21 15.59
N PHE A 101 0.11 -23.47 14.58
CA PHE A 101 -0.06 -22.61 13.40
C PHE A 101 -1.48 -22.08 13.19
N ASN A 102 -2.45 -22.53 14.00
CA ASN A 102 -3.87 -22.19 13.85
C ASN A 102 -4.23 -20.76 14.31
N SER A 103 -3.35 -20.07 15.04
CA SER A 103 -3.68 -18.79 15.73
C SER A 103 -3.06 -17.54 15.08
N PHE A 104 -2.83 -17.56 13.77
CA PHE A 104 -2.36 -16.38 13.04
C PHE A 104 -3.44 -15.29 12.95
N ALA A 105 -3.02 -14.04 13.12
CA ALA A 105 -3.87 -12.84 13.12
C ALA A 105 -4.26 -12.34 11.72
N GLU A 106 -3.80 -13.01 10.67
CA GLU A 106 -4.24 -12.71 9.30
C GLU A 106 -5.73 -13.01 9.12
N ALA A 107 -6.36 -12.28 8.21
CA ALA A 107 -7.70 -12.59 7.74
C ALA A 107 -7.68 -13.77 6.75
N ALA A 108 -8.80 -14.46 6.63
CA ALA A 108 -8.97 -15.55 5.67
C ALA A 108 -8.86 -15.05 4.22
N MET A 109 -9.43 -13.87 3.93
CA MET A 109 -9.42 -13.29 2.59
C MET A 109 -8.46 -12.11 2.52
N ASP A 110 -7.77 -11.96 1.38
CA ASP A 110 -6.83 -10.86 1.15
C ASP A 110 -7.48 -9.56 0.65
N GLY A 111 -8.75 -9.61 0.26
CA GLY A 111 -9.49 -8.47 -0.29
C GLY A 111 -8.90 -7.93 -1.60
N ASN A 112 -8.12 -8.73 -2.34
CA ASN A 112 -7.29 -8.32 -3.47
C ASN A 112 -6.30 -7.18 -3.11
N ALA A 113 -5.92 -7.06 -1.84
CA ALA A 113 -4.96 -6.06 -1.39
C ALA A 113 -3.52 -6.48 -1.75
N LEU A 114 -2.69 -5.51 -2.15
CA LEU A 114 -1.27 -5.76 -2.45
C LEU A 114 -0.45 -6.27 -1.24
N GLY A 115 -0.88 -5.91 -0.02
CA GLY A 115 -0.24 -6.32 1.22
C GLY A 115 -1.28 -6.55 2.31
N PRO A 116 -1.94 -7.72 2.33
CA PRO A 116 -2.95 -8.03 3.34
C PRO A 116 -2.31 -8.12 4.72
N PRO A 117 -2.81 -7.37 5.73
CA PRO A 117 -2.28 -7.41 7.09
C PRO A 117 -2.23 -8.82 7.68
N PRO A 118 -1.30 -9.11 8.62
CA PRO A 118 -0.28 -8.21 9.14
C PRO A 118 0.87 -7.91 8.15
N ILE A 119 1.25 -6.65 8.06
CA ILE A 119 2.34 -6.17 7.20
C ILE A 119 3.30 -5.30 8.00
N LEU A 120 4.51 -5.16 7.50
CA LEU A 120 5.54 -4.29 8.05
C LEU A 120 6.09 -3.38 6.95
N LYS A 121 6.27 -2.10 7.28
CA LYS A 121 7.07 -1.16 6.48
C LYS A 121 8.55 -1.46 6.67
N VAL A 122 9.28 -1.59 5.57
CA VAL A 122 10.71 -1.89 5.56
C VAL A 122 11.46 -0.69 4.99
N PRO A 123 11.71 0.37 5.79
CA PRO A 123 12.45 1.53 5.33
C PRO A 123 13.88 1.12 4.95
N GLN A 124 14.36 1.67 3.85
CA GLN A 124 15.75 1.54 3.43
C GLN A 124 16.54 2.70 4.05
N ALA A 125 17.87 2.65 3.96
CA ALA A 125 18.74 3.70 4.49
C ALA A 125 18.38 5.08 3.89
N GLU A 126 18.06 5.13 2.59
CA GLU A 126 17.62 6.35 1.89
C GLU A 126 16.30 6.91 2.44
N HIS A 127 15.30 6.05 2.70
CA HIS A 127 14.03 6.47 3.30
C HIS A 127 14.26 7.05 4.69
N THR A 128 15.07 6.36 5.51
CA THR A 128 15.35 6.77 6.89
C THR A 128 16.08 8.11 6.92
N ALA A 129 17.12 8.27 6.10
CA ALA A 129 17.87 9.52 6.00
C ALA A 129 16.98 10.67 5.52
N ARG A 130 16.15 10.44 4.49
CA ARG A 130 15.25 11.47 3.96
C ARG A 130 14.18 11.87 4.95
N LEU A 131 13.58 10.93 5.68
CA LEU A 131 12.60 11.23 6.73
C LEU A 131 13.22 12.05 7.86
N GLN A 132 14.43 11.69 8.31
CA GLN A 132 15.16 12.46 9.32
C GLN A 132 15.46 13.89 8.87
N GLU A 133 15.88 14.07 7.61
CA GLU A 133 16.13 15.39 7.03
C GLU A 133 14.84 16.23 7.00
N ILE A 134 13.73 15.65 6.53
CA ILE A 134 12.43 16.34 6.48
C ILE A 134 11.94 16.68 7.89
N ASP A 135 12.08 15.77 8.85
CA ASP A 135 11.67 15.99 10.24
C ASP A 135 12.48 17.14 10.88
N GLN A 136 13.77 17.26 10.57
CA GLN A 136 14.60 18.40 11.00
C GLN A 136 14.14 19.72 10.35
N GLN A 137 13.83 19.69 9.05
CA GLN A 137 13.32 20.88 8.34
C GLN A 137 11.95 21.32 8.88
N LEU A 138 11.06 20.37 9.19
CA LEU A 138 9.78 20.64 9.83
C LEU A 138 9.94 21.25 11.22
N ALA A 139 10.86 20.72 12.03
CA ALA A 139 11.16 21.28 13.34
C ALA A 139 11.69 22.71 13.24
N ALA A 140 12.60 22.99 12.30
CA ALA A 140 13.13 24.33 12.06
C ALA A 140 12.04 25.31 11.57
N ALA A 141 11.20 24.90 10.62
CA ALA A 141 10.11 25.72 10.10
C ALA A 141 9.07 26.05 11.20
N ARG A 142 8.72 25.07 12.04
CA ARG A 142 7.83 25.27 13.20
C ARG A 142 8.49 26.16 14.27
N GLY A 143 9.79 26.03 14.50
CA GLY A 143 10.55 26.93 15.38
C GLY A 143 10.50 28.38 14.92
N LYS A 144 10.66 28.62 13.61
CA LYS A 144 10.58 29.95 13.00
C LYS A 144 9.22 30.63 13.23
N ILE A 145 8.12 29.87 13.25
CA ILE A 145 6.80 30.43 13.61
C ILE A 145 6.86 31.05 15.02
N GLY A 146 7.43 30.34 15.99
CA GLY A 146 7.59 30.85 17.36
C GLY A 146 8.43 32.12 17.43
N GLU A 147 9.54 32.17 16.68
CA GLU A 147 10.40 33.36 16.59
C GLU A 147 9.69 34.57 15.97
N GLU A 148 8.93 34.36 14.90
CA GLU A 148 8.18 35.45 14.25
C GLU A 148 7.00 35.91 15.11
N LEU A 149 6.30 34.99 15.78
CA LEU A 149 5.22 35.32 16.71
C LEU A 149 5.70 36.23 17.85
N ALA A 150 6.90 35.99 18.37
CA ALA A 150 7.48 36.81 19.43
C ALA A 150 7.76 38.26 19.00
N LYS A 151 7.84 38.54 17.69
CA LYS A 151 8.07 39.88 17.12
C LYS A 151 6.76 40.61 16.80
N VAL A 152 5.61 39.95 16.92
CA VAL A 152 4.32 40.56 16.55
C VAL A 152 3.90 41.59 17.60
N GLU A 153 3.97 42.86 17.22
CA GLU A 153 3.36 43.95 17.97
C GLU A 153 1.92 44.16 17.48
N TYR A 154 0.96 43.91 18.39
CA TYR A 154 -0.46 44.03 18.09
C TYR A 154 -1.16 45.00 19.04
N VAL A 155 -1.85 45.97 18.44
CA VAL A 155 -2.76 46.87 19.13
C VAL A 155 -4.14 46.70 18.50
N GLU A 156 -5.14 46.36 19.32
CA GLU A 156 -6.52 46.21 18.88
C GLU A 156 -7.03 47.55 18.33
N PRO A 157 -7.52 47.59 17.07
CA PRO A 157 -8.15 48.78 16.52
C PRO A 157 -9.35 49.22 17.37
N ALA A 158 -9.60 50.53 17.46
CA ALA A 158 -10.76 51.05 18.19
C ALA A 158 -12.07 50.41 17.66
N PRO A 159 -13.02 50.04 18.53
CA PRO A 159 -14.22 49.32 18.11
C PRO A 159 -15.03 50.17 17.13
N GLN A 160 -15.10 49.71 15.88
CA GLN A 160 -15.99 50.25 14.87
C GLN A 160 -17.25 49.39 14.83
N ALA A 161 -18.43 50.02 14.88
CA ALA A 161 -19.68 49.32 14.62
C ALA A 161 -19.83 49.12 13.10
N PRO A 162 -20.23 47.95 12.61
CA PRO A 162 -20.60 46.74 13.36
C PRO A 162 -19.41 45.87 13.80
N GLN A 163 -19.56 45.17 14.93
CA GLN A 163 -18.55 44.26 15.51
C GLN A 163 -18.46 42.88 14.81
N THR A 164 -19.09 42.73 13.65
CA THR A 164 -19.13 41.48 12.87
C THR A 164 -18.79 41.76 11.42
N LEU A 165 -18.19 40.79 10.73
CA LEU A 165 -17.97 40.90 9.28
C LEU A 165 -19.31 40.94 8.54
N GLU A 166 -19.53 41.95 7.73
CA GLU A 166 -20.72 42.05 6.88
C GLU A 166 -20.56 41.27 5.58
N PRO A 167 -21.66 40.71 5.02
CA PRO A 167 -21.59 40.02 3.75
C PRO A 167 -21.15 41.00 2.66
N LYS A 168 -20.15 40.62 1.88
CA LYS A 168 -19.67 41.38 0.72
C LYS A 168 -19.46 40.49 -0.49
N GLU A 169 -19.54 41.09 -1.67
CA GLU A 169 -19.20 40.40 -2.90
C GLU A 169 -17.69 40.27 -3.00
N PHE A 170 -17.21 39.04 -3.12
CA PHE A 170 -15.88 38.74 -3.59
C PHE A 170 -15.97 38.22 -5.02
N VAL A 171 -15.45 39.00 -5.96
CA VAL A 171 -15.43 38.67 -7.38
C VAL A 171 -14.21 37.82 -7.67
N TRP A 172 -14.41 36.66 -8.28
CA TRP A 172 -13.35 35.69 -8.56
C TRP A 172 -13.01 35.55 -10.04
N ILE A 173 -14.00 35.83 -10.89
CA ILE A 173 -13.88 35.81 -12.35
C ILE A 173 -14.50 37.11 -12.85
N ASP A 174 -13.67 37.99 -13.39
CA ASP A 174 -14.05 39.22 -14.09
C ASP A 174 -12.94 39.50 -15.09
N ASP A 175 -13.28 39.63 -16.37
CA ASP A 175 -12.37 39.74 -17.53
C ASP A 175 -11.39 38.57 -17.79
N GLU A 176 -10.94 37.86 -16.75
CA GLU A 176 -9.99 36.76 -16.80
C GLU A 176 -10.25 35.70 -15.72
N LEU A 177 -9.59 34.54 -15.85
CA LEU A 177 -9.66 33.44 -14.89
C LEU A 177 -8.72 33.68 -13.70
N PRO A 178 -9.03 33.12 -12.51
CA PRO A 178 -8.22 33.33 -11.32
C PRO A 178 -6.79 32.78 -11.46
N ALA A 179 -5.84 33.36 -10.72
CA ALA A 179 -4.44 32.97 -10.77
C ALA A 179 -4.22 31.46 -10.55
N GLY A 180 -3.43 30.85 -11.43
CA GLY A 180 -3.11 29.41 -11.42
C GLY A 180 -4.21 28.50 -11.98
N ALA A 181 -5.36 29.04 -12.37
CA ALA A 181 -6.41 28.28 -13.04
C ALA A 181 -5.89 27.63 -14.33
N LYS A 182 -6.24 26.36 -14.52
CA LYS A 182 -5.95 25.61 -15.74
C LYS A 182 -7.21 25.52 -16.60
N PRO A 183 -7.39 26.42 -17.58
CA PRO A 183 -8.59 26.43 -18.42
C PRO A 183 -8.68 25.17 -19.27
N GLN A 184 -9.88 24.62 -19.35
CA GLN A 184 -10.25 23.50 -20.20
C GLN A 184 -11.63 23.76 -20.82
N GLY A 185 -11.95 23.06 -21.90
CA GLY A 185 -13.24 23.20 -22.56
C GLY A 185 -13.33 22.43 -23.86
N ASN A 186 -14.57 22.16 -24.30
CA ASN A 186 -14.81 21.50 -25.58
C ASN A 186 -14.39 22.38 -26.77
N THR A 187 -14.38 23.71 -26.56
CA THR A 187 -13.87 24.70 -27.48
C THR A 187 -12.90 25.63 -26.74
N PRO A 188 -12.01 26.34 -27.44
CA PRO A 188 -11.21 27.39 -26.80
C PRO A 188 -12.10 28.45 -26.13
N TRP A 189 -11.62 29.01 -25.02
CA TRP A 189 -12.27 30.15 -24.37
C TRP A 189 -12.26 31.37 -25.30
N GLN A 190 -13.43 31.96 -25.54
CA GLN A 190 -13.58 33.16 -26.36
C GLN A 190 -14.14 34.28 -25.51
N PHE A 191 -13.40 35.39 -25.44
CA PHE A 191 -13.81 36.59 -24.74
C PHE A 191 -14.20 37.66 -25.76
N VAL A 192 -15.41 38.18 -25.67
CA VAL A 192 -15.85 39.37 -26.41
C VAL A 192 -15.52 40.60 -25.61
N THR A 193 -15.08 41.65 -26.29
CA THR A 193 -14.78 42.93 -25.66
C THR A 193 -16.02 43.82 -25.58
N LYS A 194 -15.98 44.83 -24.71
CA LYS A 194 -17.01 45.87 -24.58
C LYS A 194 -17.34 46.60 -25.90
N ALA A 195 -16.40 46.63 -26.85
CA ALA A 195 -16.62 47.20 -28.18
C ALA A 195 -17.46 46.30 -29.10
N GLU A 196 -17.45 44.99 -28.85
CA GLU A 196 -18.12 43.97 -29.67
C GLU A 196 -19.46 43.54 -29.08
N PHE A 197 -19.59 43.60 -27.75
CA PHE A 197 -20.77 43.18 -27.00
C PHE A 197 -20.91 44.00 -25.71
N PRO A 198 -22.12 44.35 -25.26
CA PRO A 198 -22.32 45.03 -23.98
C PRO A 198 -22.00 44.08 -22.80
N VAL A 199 -20.73 44.03 -22.40
CA VAL A 199 -20.26 43.29 -21.20
C VAL A 199 -20.91 43.85 -19.92
N PHE A 200 -21.07 43.00 -18.90
CA PHE A 200 -21.71 43.38 -17.64
C PHE A 200 -20.76 44.14 -16.71
N SER A 201 -19.54 43.61 -16.54
CA SER A 201 -18.47 44.18 -15.73
C SER A 201 -17.19 44.28 -16.58
N GLY A 202 -16.26 45.14 -16.16
CA GLY A 202 -14.96 45.24 -16.80
C GLY A 202 -14.99 45.55 -18.32
N ASP A 203 -14.15 44.83 -19.04
CA ASP A 203 -13.84 45.00 -20.46
C ASP A 203 -14.16 43.77 -21.33
N LYS A 204 -14.31 42.57 -20.74
CA LYS A 204 -14.44 41.28 -21.46
C LYS A 204 -15.45 40.35 -20.80
N ALA A 205 -16.23 39.65 -21.63
CA ALA A 205 -17.12 38.57 -21.19
C ALA A 205 -16.89 37.28 -21.99
N SER A 206 -17.05 36.12 -21.36
CA SER A 206 -16.84 34.82 -22.02
C SER A 206 -18.09 34.39 -22.77
N THR A 207 -18.02 34.27 -24.10
CA THR A 207 -19.16 33.88 -24.95
C THR A 207 -18.94 32.52 -25.59
N ARG A 208 -20.04 31.76 -25.77
CA ARG A 208 -20.02 30.51 -26.52
C ARG A 208 -21.33 30.23 -27.24
N THR A 209 -21.22 29.74 -28.47
CA THR A 209 -22.33 29.15 -29.23
C THR A 209 -22.12 27.65 -29.34
N ALA A 210 -23.16 26.87 -29.07
CA ALA A 210 -23.13 25.42 -29.19
C ALA A 210 -24.43 24.90 -29.83
N THR A 211 -24.36 23.74 -30.49
CA THR A 211 -25.53 23.00 -31.00
C THR A 211 -25.95 21.86 -30.07
N ASP A 212 -25.01 21.40 -29.23
CA ASP A 212 -25.16 20.28 -28.30
C ASP A 212 -24.50 20.68 -26.95
N LEU A 213 -24.24 19.71 -26.07
CA LEU A 213 -23.56 19.88 -24.80
C LEU A 213 -22.17 20.49 -24.97
N SER A 214 -21.93 21.58 -24.25
CA SER A 214 -20.67 22.31 -24.31
C SER A 214 -20.33 22.93 -22.96
N GLN A 215 -19.08 22.79 -22.53
CA GLN A 215 -18.57 23.27 -21.26
C GLN A 215 -17.25 24.03 -21.43
N HIS A 216 -17.12 25.11 -20.66
CA HIS A 216 -15.84 25.75 -20.33
C HIS A 216 -15.66 25.67 -18.83
N PHE A 217 -14.50 25.20 -18.37
CA PHE A 217 -14.20 25.08 -16.95
C PHE A 217 -12.73 25.32 -16.67
N PHE A 218 -12.40 25.47 -15.39
CA PHE A 218 -11.03 25.43 -14.93
C PHE A 218 -10.95 24.74 -13.58
N GLU A 219 -9.75 24.30 -13.22
CA GLU A 219 -9.42 23.77 -11.91
C GLU A 219 -8.00 24.21 -11.51
N GLY A 220 -7.65 23.97 -10.25
CA GLY A 220 -6.31 24.23 -9.74
C GLY A 220 -5.99 25.71 -9.52
N ALA A 221 -7.01 26.56 -9.36
CA ALA A 221 -6.80 27.95 -8.95
C ALA A 221 -5.98 27.99 -7.64
N THR A 222 -4.97 28.86 -7.59
CA THR A 222 -4.04 28.94 -6.45
C THR A 222 -4.74 29.45 -5.19
N ASN A 223 -5.69 30.36 -5.37
CA ASN A 223 -6.50 30.96 -4.31
C ASN A 223 -7.97 30.59 -4.52
N GLY A 224 -8.38 29.43 -3.98
CA GLY A 224 -9.76 28.99 -4.04
C GLY A 224 -10.73 29.82 -3.19
N LEU A 225 -12.02 29.81 -3.55
CA LEU A 225 -13.08 30.48 -2.78
C LEU A 225 -13.41 29.67 -1.54
N ARG A 226 -13.31 30.31 -0.37
CA ARG A 226 -13.68 29.70 0.91
C ARG A 226 -15.16 29.89 1.15
N VAL A 227 -15.88 28.79 1.30
CA VAL A 227 -17.32 28.80 1.57
C VAL A 227 -17.55 28.93 3.07
N GLY A 228 -18.28 29.96 3.47
CA GLY A 228 -18.79 30.21 4.81
C GLY A 228 -20.26 29.85 4.98
N GLU A 229 -20.77 30.10 6.17
CA GLU A 229 -22.18 29.91 6.47
C GLU A 229 -23.07 30.96 5.82
N GLY A 230 -24.14 30.49 5.16
CA GLY A 230 -25.11 31.37 4.48
C GLY A 230 -24.60 31.97 3.17
N ASP A 231 -23.40 31.59 2.73
CA ASP A 231 -22.78 32.11 1.52
C ASP A 231 -23.55 31.72 0.26
N ARG A 232 -23.49 32.62 -0.73
CA ARG A 232 -24.15 32.43 -2.02
C ARG A 232 -23.17 32.63 -3.16
N LEU A 233 -23.15 31.67 -4.06
CA LEU A 233 -22.35 31.70 -5.29
C LEU A 233 -23.17 32.42 -6.36
N PHE A 234 -22.52 33.29 -7.13
CA PHE A 234 -23.19 34.04 -8.18
C PHE A 234 -22.41 34.07 -9.48
N ALA A 235 -23.12 34.20 -10.59
CA ALA A 235 -22.55 34.49 -11.91
C ALA A 235 -23.55 35.30 -12.73
N HIS A 236 -23.06 36.21 -13.57
CA HIS A 236 -23.93 36.95 -14.49
C HIS A 236 -23.95 36.24 -15.83
N VAL A 237 -25.15 36.11 -16.40
CA VAL A 237 -25.39 35.41 -17.66
C VAL A 237 -26.25 36.27 -18.59
N TYR A 238 -25.92 36.21 -19.87
CA TYR A 238 -26.73 36.75 -20.96
C TYR A 238 -27.09 35.63 -21.93
N ILE A 239 -28.39 35.43 -22.14
CA ILE A 239 -28.92 34.49 -23.13
C ILE A 239 -29.28 35.25 -24.41
N ASP A 240 -28.76 34.79 -25.55
CA ASP A 240 -29.11 35.34 -26.85
C ASP A 240 -30.58 35.03 -27.20
N PRO A 241 -31.44 36.05 -27.39
CA PRO A 241 -32.86 35.83 -27.68
C PRO A 241 -33.12 35.17 -29.04
N ALA A 242 -32.17 35.28 -29.99
CA ALA A 242 -32.29 34.64 -31.29
C ALA A 242 -31.83 33.17 -31.26
N ASN A 243 -31.10 32.76 -30.22
CA ASN A 243 -30.53 31.42 -30.10
C ASN A 243 -30.43 30.97 -28.63
N PRO A 244 -31.56 30.78 -27.92
CA PRO A 244 -31.53 30.38 -26.52
C PRO A 244 -31.04 28.92 -26.34
N PRO A 245 -30.31 28.61 -25.25
CA PRO A 245 -29.97 27.23 -24.90
C PRO A 245 -31.21 26.48 -24.44
N GLN A 246 -31.16 25.14 -24.42
CA GLN A 246 -32.22 24.32 -23.78
C GLN A 246 -32.06 24.28 -22.26
N GLU A 247 -30.82 24.25 -21.80
CA GLU A 247 -30.46 24.27 -20.38
C GLU A 247 -29.05 24.85 -20.20
N ILE A 248 -28.84 25.54 -19.08
CA ILE A 248 -27.52 25.95 -18.60
C ILE A 248 -27.26 25.38 -17.21
N MET A 249 -25.99 25.14 -16.90
CA MET A 249 -25.56 24.56 -15.63
C MET A 249 -24.27 25.23 -15.14
N LEU A 250 -24.26 25.60 -13.86
CA LEU A 250 -23.05 25.96 -13.13
C LEU A 250 -22.60 24.78 -12.27
N GLN A 251 -21.29 24.54 -12.22
CA GLN A 251 -20.69 23.50 -11.39
C GLN A 251 -19.46 24.04 -10.68
N TRP A 252 -19.22 23.58 -9.46
CA TRP A 252 -18.09 24.00 -8.62
C TRP A 252 -17.25 22.79 -8.23
N ASN A 253 -15.95 22.99 -8.05
CA ASN A 253 -14.99 21.95 -7.67
C ASN A 253 -14.31 22.29 -6.34
N ASP A 254 -14.49 21.45 -5.33
CA ASP A 254 -13.79 21.52 -4.02
C ASP A 254 -12.83 20.33 -3.77
N GLY A 255 -12.55 19.55 -4.82
CA GLY A 255 -12.04 18.19 -4.80
C GLY A 255 -12.98 17.22 -5.53
N SER A 256 -14.26 17.59 -5.68
CA SER A 256 -15.28 16.88 -6.45
C SER A 256 -16.09 17.85 -7.31
N TRP A 257 -16.63 17.40 -8.45
CA TRP A 257 -17.53 18.19 -9.32
C TRP A 257 -19.01 18.02 -8.99
N GLU A 258 -19.35 17.29 -7.91
CA GLU A 258 -20.73 16.92 -7.55
C GLU A 258 -21.55 18.06 -6.89
N HIS A 259 -21.28 19.30 -7.31
CA HIS A 259 -21.92 20.52 -6.82
C HIS A 259 -22.47 21.30 -8.01
N ARG A 260 -23.77 21.15 -8.33
CA ARG A 260 -24.32 21.65 -9.61
C ARG A 260 -25.69 22.30 -9.44
N ALA A 261 -25.90 23.39 -10.17
CA ALA A 261 -27.18 24.08 -10.29
C ALA A 261 -27.58 24.24 -11.76
N THR A 262 -28.85 24.01 -12.09
CA THR A 262 -29.35 24.05 -13.48
C THR A 262 -30.55 24.96 -13.68
N TRP A 263 -30.68 25.51 -14.89
CA TRP A 263 -31.80 26.34 -15.34
C TRP A 263 -32.23 25.90 -16.73
N GLY A 264 -33.51 25.56 -16.93
CA GLY A 264 -34.06 25.14 -18.23
C GLY A 264 -34.69 23.75 -18.22
N GLY A 265 -34.42 22.96 -19.28
CA GLY A 265 -35.19 21.78 -19.65
C GLY A 265 -34.75 20.40 -19.11
N ASP A 266 -33.79 20.31 -18.18
CA ASP A 266 -33.25 19.04 -17.62
C ASP A 266 -32.71 18.06 -18.69
N VAL A 267 -31.88 18.56 -19.60
CA VAL A 267 -31.25 17.79 -20.70
C VAL A 267 -29.79 17.43 -20.46
N ILE A 268 -29.13 18.04 -19.46
CA ILE A 268 -27.74 17.74 -19.09
C ILE A 268 -27.72 16.56 -18.07
N PRO A 269 -27.25 15.36 -18.43
CA PRO A 269 -27.46 14.14 -17.63
C PRO A 269 -26.43 13.94 -16.50
N TRP A 270 -25.78 15.01 -16.03
CA TRP A 270 -24.70 14.92 -15.04
C TRP A 270 -25.21 15.09 -13.61
N GLY A 271 -24.85 14.13 -12.75
CA GLY A 271 -25.31 14.08 -11.36
C GLY A 271 -26.72 13.51 -11.19
N ASN A 272 -27.09 13.29 -9.93
CA ASN A 272 -28.39 12.75 -9.53
C ASN A 272 -29.44 13.87 -9.49
N ALA A 273 -30.57 13.66 -10.16
CA ALA A 273 -31.70 14.60 -10.20
C ALA A 273 -32.15 15.04 -8.79
N ASN A 274 -32.46 16.33 -8.63
CA ASN A 274 -32.96 16.92 -7.38
C ASN A 274 -32.05 16.71 -6.17
N SER A 275 -30.74 16.71 -6.40
CA SER A 275 -29.72 16.55 -5.36
C SER A 275 -28.66 17.65 -5.48
N PRO A 276 -27.75 17.79 -4.50
CA PRO A 276 -26.58 18.68 -4.61
C PRO A 276 -25.79 18.54 -5.93
N SER A 277 -25.76 17.32 -6.47
CA SER A 277 -25.07 17.02 -7.72
C SER A 277 -25.83 17.41 -8.99
N ARG A 278 -27.11 17.80 -8.90
CA ARG A 278 -27.94 18.34 -9.99
C ARG A 278 -29.19 19.01 -9.41
N LEU A 279 -29.06 20.26 -8.98
CA LEU A 279 -30.13 21.01 -8.32
C LEU A 279 -30.84 21.97 -9.30
N PRO A 280 -32.12 21.74 -9.65
CA PRO A 280 -32.88 22.66 -10.50
C PRO A 280 -33.15 23.99 -9.78
N GLN A 281 -32.94 25.11 -10.47
CA GLN A 281 -33.20 26.47 -9.99
C GLN A 281 -34.38 27.14 -10.72
N GLY A 282 -34.95 26.49 -11.73
CA GLY A 282 -36.13 26.95 -12.46
C GLY A 282 -35.94 27.01 -13.97
N GLY A 283 -36.75 27.82 -14.65
CA GLY A 283 -36.64 28.05 -16.10
C GLY A 283 -35.38 28.83 -16.47
N LEU A 284 -35.16 28.98 -17.78
CA LEU A 284 -34.05 29.79 -18.29
C LEU A 284 -34.18 31.25 -17.80
N PRO A 285 -33.05 31.91 -17.49
CA PRO A 285 -33.05 33.35 -17.23
C PRO A 285 -33.53 34.12 -18.47
N GLU A 286 -34.08 35.31 -18.24
CA GLU A 286 -34.68 36.11 -19.30
C GLU A 286 -33.66 36.47 -20.40
N ALA A 287 -33.99 36.13 -21.64
CA ALA A 287 -33.13 36.38 -22.79
C ALA A 287 -33.09 37.87 -23.16
N GLY A 288 -31.96 38.31 -23.73
CA GLY A 288 -31.78 39.69 -24.19
C GLY A 288 -31.33 40.68 -23.12
N LYS A 289 -31.08 40.24 -21.88
CA LYS A 289 -30.51 41.06 -20.81
C LYS A 289 -29.59 40.26 -19.90
N TRP A 290 -28.74 40.97 -19.16
CA TRP A 290 -27.91 40.36 -18.12
C TRP A 290 -28.76 39.99 -16.91
N VAL A 291 -28.65 38.74 -16.48
CA VAL A 291 -29.33 38.21 -15.30
C VAL A 291 -28.28 37.65 -14.35
N ARG A 292 -28.41 37.99 -13.06
CA ARG A 292 -27.59 37.40 -12.00
C ARG A 292 -28.20 36.07 -11.58
N LEU A 293 -27.46 34.98 -11.75
CA LEU A 293 -27.75 33.70 -11.14
C LEU A 293 -27.16 33.68 -9.73
N GLU A 294 -27.91 33.21 -8.76
CA GLU A 294 -27.48 33.12 -7.37
C GLU A 294 -27.93 31.80 -6.75
N VAL A 295 -27.00 31.08 -6.13
CA VAL A 295 -27.23 29.76 -5.54
C VAL A 295 -26.64 29.71 -4.14
N GLU A 296 -27.43 29.31 -3.16
CA GLU A 296 -26.92 29.05 -1.81
C GLU A 296 -25.95 27.86 -1.84
N ALA A 297 -24.72 28.06 -1.37
CA ALA A 297 -23.65 27.07 -1.48
C ALA A 297 -24.03 25.72 -0.81
N VAL A 298 -24.68 25.78 0.35
CA VAL A 298 -25.11 24.59 1.09
C VAL A 298 -26.15 23.75 0.33
N LYS A 299 -27.00 24.37 -0.51
CA LYS A 299 -28.02 23.64 -1.28
C LYS A 299 -27.40 22.77 -2.37
N VAL A 300 -26.22 23.16 -2.87
CA VAL A 300 -25.42 22.36 -3.81
C VAL A 300 -24.34 21.53 -3.09
N GLY A 301 -24.45 21.34 -1.77
CA GLY A 301 -23.58 20.45 -1.00
C GLY A 301 -22.22 21.04 -0.62
N LEU A 302 -21.98 22.32 -0.91
CA LEU A 302 -20.78 23.04 -0.47
C LEU A 302 -21.01 23.56 0.95
N ASN A 303 -20.51 22.81 1.92
CA ASN A 303 -20.66 23.14 3.34
C ASN A 303 -19.61 24.18 3.80
N PRO A 304 -19.85 24.90 4.91
CA PRO A 304 -18.86 25.78 5.50
C PRO A 304 -17.51 25.07 5.71
N GLY A 305 -16.43 25.70 5.23
CA GLY A 305 -15.08 25.15 5.19
C GLY A 305 -14.65 24.55 3.85
N ALA A 306 -15.58 24.36 2.90
CA ALA A 306 -15.23 23.94 1.54
C ALA A 306 -14.38 25.02 0.84
N VAL A 307 -13.43 24.59 0.00
CA VAL A 307 -12.57 25.48 -0.77
C VAL A 307 -12.73 25.17 -2.25
N ILE A 308 -13.45 26.04 -2.96
CA ILE A 308 -13.70 25.89 -4.39
C ILE A 308 -12.44 26.28 -5.16
N ASN A 309 -11.84 25.35 -5.88
CA ASN A 309 -10.63 25.56 -6.70
C ASN A 309 -10.90 25.49 -8.21
N GLY A 310 -12.15 25.25 -8.62
CA GLY A 310 -12.58 25.19 -10.00
C GLY A 310 -14.05 25.53 -10.19
N TRP A 311 -14.39 26.01 -11.39
CA TRP A 311 -15.75 26.39 -11.76
C TRP A 311 -16.00 26.02 -13.22
N ALA A 312 -17.15 25.45 -13.52
CA ALA A 312 -17.60 25.13 -14.87
C ALA A 312 -18.88 25.88 -15.27
N PHE A 313 -18.90 26.31 -16.54
CA PHE A 313 -20.00 26.97 -17.22
C PHE A 313 -20.46 26.08 -18.38
N THR A 314 -21.56 25.39 -18.20
CA THR A 314 -22.09 24.39 -19.13
C THR A 314 -23.39 24.89 -19.78
N GLN A 315 -23.58 24.57 -21.05
CA GLN A 315 -24.83 24.81 -21.79
C GLN A 315 -25.14 23.61 -22.69
N HIS A 316 -26.42 23.38 -22.96
CA HIS A 316 -26.89 22.48 -24.01
C HIS A 316 -27.53 23.30 -25.13
N GLY A 317 -26.81 23.46 -26.24
CA GLY A 317 -27.23 24.32 -27.35
C GLY A 317 -27.14 25.82 -27.05
N GLY A 318 -27.61 26.64 -27.99
CA GLY A 318 -27.77 28.10 -27.86
C GLY A 318 -26.48 28.92 -27.89
N LYS A 319 -26.61 30.23 -27.68
CA LYS A 319 -25.51 31.16 -27.44
C LYS A 319 -25.67 31.81 -26.07
N VAL A 320 -24.64 31.63 -25.24
CA VAL A 320 -24.61 32.09 -23.84
C VAL A 320 -23.34 32.90 -23.60
N THR A 321 -23.47 34.03 -22.91
CA THR A 321 -22.34 34.85 -22.48
C THR A 321 -22.33 34.92 -20.95
N TRP A 322 -21.17 34.74 -20.35
CA TRP A 322 -20.94 34.73 -18.91
C TRP A 322 -19.98 35.85 -18.52
N ASP A 323 -20.26 36.47 -17.39
CA ASP A 323 -19.46 37.56 -16.84
C ASP A 323 -19.59 37.63 -15.32
N LYS A 324 -18.68 38.35 -14.65
CA LYS A 324 -18.61 38.61 -13.21
C LYS A 324 -19.19 37.50 -12.33
N ALA A 325 -18.36 36.55 -11.94
CA ALA A 325 -18.74 35.45 -11.05
C ALA A 325 -17.92 35.44 -9.76
N GLY A 326 -18.54 35.00 -8.67
CA GLY A 326 -17.93 35.06 -7.35
C GLY A 326 -18.82 34.54 -6.23
N ILE A 327 -18.54 35.00 -5.01
CA ILE A 327 -19.27 34.61 -3.81
C ILE A 327 -19.69 35.85 -3.02
N LEU A 328 -20.93 35.86 -2.54
CA LEU A 328 -21.39 36.78 -1.51
C LEU A 328 -21.13 36.12 -0.16
N THR A 329 -20.21 36.67 0.62
CA THR A 329 -19.64 35.99 1.78
C THR A 329 -19.32 36.93 2.93
N ARG A 330 -19.43 36.41 4.16
CA ARG A 330 -18.83 37.02 5.36
C ARG A 330 -17.43 36.50 5.65
N THR A 331 -17.05 35.39 5.00
CA THR A 331 -15.76 34.72 5.18
C THR A 331 -14.69 35.50 4.41
N PRO A 332 -13.63 35.97 5.08
CA PRO A 332 -12.50 36.61 4.40
C PRO A 332 -11.93 35.71 3.30
N GLN A 333 -11.85 36.24 2.09
CA GLN A 333 -11.29 35.53 0.94
C GLN A 333 -9.77 35.77 0.82
N ALA A 334 -9.14 35.09 -0.13
CA ALA A 334 -7.70 35.27 -0.36
C ALA A 334 -7.38 36.74 -0.71
N GLY A 335 -6.33 37.29 -0.09
CA GLY A 335 -5.96 38.71 -0.22
C GLY A 335 -6.71 39.65 0.72
N GLU A 336 -7.77 39.19 1.38
CA GLU A 336 -8.48 39.97 2.40
C GLU A 336 -7.90 39.71 3.79
N SER A 337 -7.83 40.75 4.62
CA SER A 337 -7.38 40.65 6.00
C SER A 337 -8.44 41.11 6.98
N VAL A 338 -8.38 40.57 8.20
CA VAL A 338 -9.12 41.09 9.35
C VAL A 338 -8.10 41.62 10.35
N ASP A 339 -8.16 42.92 10.61
CA ASP A 339 -7.17 43.60 11.44
C ASP A 339 -7.53 43.60 12.94
N SER A 340 -8.80 43.34 13.26
CA SER A 340 -9.33 43.26 14.63
C SER A 340 -9.49 41.80 15.05
N LEU A 341 -8.83 41.44 16.15
CA LEU A 341 -8.97 40.11 16.76
C LEU A 341 -10.42 39.94 17.24
N LEU A 342 -10.97 40.96 17.90
CA LEU A 342 -12.36 40.93 18.39
C LEU A 342 -13.39 40.73 17.27
N VAL A 343 -13.23 41.39 16.13
CA VAL A 343 -14.13 41.22 14.97
C VAL A 343 -14.01 39.81 14.39
N TRP A 344 -12.78 39.29 14.26
CA TRP A 344 -12.59 37.91 13.79
C TRP A 344 -13.19 36.89 14.78
N GLU A 345 -12.95 37.06 16.08
CA GLU A 345 -13.53 36.18 17.10
C GLU A 345 -15.07 36.22 17.09
N SER A 346 -15.66 37.41 16.95
CA SER A 346 -17.12 37.55 16.87
C SER A 346 -17.67 36.89 15.60
N PHE A 347 -16.95 36.97 14.48
CA PHE A 347 -17.31 36.28 13.24
C PHE A 347 -17.25 34.75 13.41
N GLU A 348 -16.18 34.22 14.02
CA GLU A 348 -16.07 32.78 14.28
C GLU A 348 -17.20 32.30 15.20
N ARG A 349 -17.51 33.03 16.27
CA ARG A 349 -18.63 32.71 17.18
C ARG A 349 -19.99 32.79 16.52
N SER A 350 -20.16 33.60 15.47
CA SER A 350 -21.42 33.67 14.74
C SER A 350 -21.64 32.48 13.81
N GLN A 351 -20.61 31.67 13.54
CA GLN A 351 -20.74 30.47 12.73
C GLN A 351 -21.39 29.35 13.53
N THR A 352 -22.41 28.70 12.99
CA THR A 352 -23.01 27.47 13.53
C THR A 352 -22.05 26.29 13.45
N LYS A 353 -21.09 26.33 12.52
CA LYS A 353 -20.02 25.32 12.38
C LYS A 353 -18.65 25.97 12.31
N LEU A 354 -17.91 25.91 13.41
CA LEU A 354 -16.52 26.34 13.50
C LEU A 354 -15.61 25.40 12.69
N THR A 355 -14.74 25.99 11.86
CA THR A 355 -13.74 25.26 11.05
C THR A 355 -12.34 25.29 11.69
N LEU A 356 -12.22 25.90 12.87
CA LEU A 356 -10.96 26.01 13.61
C LEU A 356 -10.45 24.65 14.13
N PRO A 357 -9.13 24.45 14.22
CA PRO A 357 -8.52 23.28 14.84
C PRO A 357 -9.04 23.02 16.27
N GLY A 358 -9.12 21.76 16.69
CA GLY A 358 -9.79 21.31 17.93
C GLY A 358 -9.55 22.16 19.19
N PRO A 359 -8.30 22.45 19.58
CA PRO A 359 -8.03 23.29 20.77
C PRO A 359 -8.61 24.71 20.67
N LEU A 360 -8.60 25.30 19.47
CA LEU A 360 -9.14 26.63 19.19
C LEU A 360 -10.67 26.60 19.13
N HIS A 361 -11.24 25.52 18.60
CA HIS A 361 -12.69 25.31 18.51
C HIS A 361 -13.34 25.41 19.89
N GLU A 362 -12.75 24.80 20.92
CA GLU A 362 -13.31 24.86 22.28
C GLU A 362 -13.00 26.20 22.96
N ALA A 363 -11.81 26.76 22.73
CA ALA A 363 -11.42 28.04 23.31
C ALA A 363 -12.29 29.20 22.80
N ILE A 364 -12.64 29.23 21.50
CA ILE A 364 -13.37 30.35 20.90
C ILE A 364 -14.81 30.47 21.45
N LYS A 365 -15.43 29.35 21.84
CA LYS A 365 -16.79 29.28 22.42
C LYS A 365 -16.88 29.93 23.81
N LEU A 366 -15.79 29.93 24.57
CA LEU A 366 -15.74 30.50 25.91
C LEU A 366 -15.61 32.02 25.83
N ASP A 367 -16.29 32.75 26.71
CA ASP A 367 -16.06 34.18 26.91
C ASP A 367 -14.59 34.46 27.25
N ALA A 368 -14.06 35.61 26.80
CA ALA A 368 -12.63 35.91 26.89
C ALA A 368 -12.08 35.86 28.32
N ASP A 369 -12.90 36.23 29.31
CA ASP A 369 -12.62 36.20 30.75
C ASP A 369 -12.63 34.79 31.37
N LYS A 370 -13.19 33.80 30.66
CA LYS A 370 -13.26 32.40 31.11
C LYS A 370 -12.18 31.50 30.49
N ARG A 371 -11.38 32.01 29.56
CA ARG A 371 -10.31 31.27 28.90
C ARG A 371 -9.06 31.18 29.77
N SER A 372 -8.34 30.06 29.72
CA SER A 372 -7.00 29.96 30.32
C SER A 372 -5.99 30.83 29.56
N ALA A 373 -4.82 31.08 30.17
CA ALA A 373 -3.74 31.81 29.53
C ALA A 373 -3.27 31.14 28.23
N GLU A 374 -3.20 29.81 28.22
CA GLU A 374 -2.84 29.00 27.05
C GLU A 374 -3.89 29.13 25.94
N GLN A 375 -5.18 29.11 26.28
CA GLN A 375 -6.26 29.27 25.30
C GLN A 375 -6.24 30.66 24.67
N GLN A 376 -6.03 31.71 25.47
CA GLN A 376 -5.88 33.08 24.96
C GLN A 376 -4.68 33.20 24.02
N GLN A 377 -3.55 32.59 24.40
CA GLN A 377 -2.35 32.59 23.57
C GLN A 377 -2.56 31.85 22.24
N GLN A 378 -3.19 30.67 22.26
CA GLN A 378 -3.47 29.89 21.05
C GLN A 378 -4.33 30.68 20.07
N ILE A 379 -5.40 31.34 20.55
CA ILE A 379 -6.27 32.17 19.71
C ILE A 379 -5.47 33.33 19.08
N ARG A 380 -4.67 34.04 19.87
CA ARG A 380 -3.83 35.14 19.37
C ARG A 380 -2.81 34.66 18.34
N HIS A 381 -2.12 33.57 18.61
CA HIS A 381 -1.14 32.99 17.68
C HIS A 381 -1.79 32.61 16.37
N TYR A 382 -2.92 31.88 16.42
CA TYR A 382 -3.66 31.52 15.21
C TYR A 382 -4.09 32.76 14.41
N PHE A 383 -4.62 33.78 15.10
CA PHE A 383 -4.99 35.04 14.46
C PHE A 383 -3.79 35.69 13.77
N PHE A 384 -2.63 35.82 14.43
CA PHE A 384 -1.44 36.41 13.83
C PHE A 384 -0.86 35.57 12.68
N GLU A 385 -0.91 34.24 12.78
CA GLU A 385 -0.39 33.33 11.76
C GLU A 385 -1.27 33.30 10.51
N ARG A 386 -2.60 33.30 10.67
CA ARG A 386 -3.54 32.91 9.61
C ARG A 386 -4.52 33.99 9.17
N VAL A 387 -4.72 35.03 9.97
CA VAL A 387 -5.84 35.98 9.79
C VAL A 387 -5.35 37.43 9.66
N TYR A 388 -4.41 37.83 10.52
CA TYR A 388 -3.99 39.22 10.63
C TYR A 388 -3.20 39.68 9.39
N GLY A 389 -3.68 40.73 8.74
CA GLY A 389 -3.16 41.16 7.44
C GLY A 389 -1.69 41.55 7.44
N LYS A 390 -1.25 42.21 8.52
CA LYS A 390 0.12 42.75 8.61
C LYS A 390 1.20 41.68 8.79
N THR A 391 0.82 40.50 9.29
CA THR A 391 1.75 39.40 9.56
C THR A 391 1.61 38.26 8.54
N ARG A 392 0.53 38.25 7.75
CA ARG A 392 0.26 37.20 6.76
C ARG A 392 1.41 36.97 5.78
N SER A 393 2.07 38.02 5.30
CA SER A 393 3.21 37.92 4.38
C SER A 393 4.45 37.24 4.99
N VAL A 394 4.55 37.21 6.33
CA VAL A 394 5.63 36.56 7.07
C VAL A 394 5.33 35.09 7.30
N PHE A 395 4.11 34.77 7.74
CA PHE A 395 3.73 33.40 8.12
C PHE A 395 3.31 32.51 6.94
N GLU A 396 2.68 33.09 5.90
CA GLU A 396 2.20 32.33 4.74
C GLU A 396 3.31 31.51 4.06
N PRO A 397 4.51 32.05 3.76
CA PRO A 397 5.60 31.25 3.19
C PRO A 397 6.08 30.12 4.12
N ILE A 398 6.03 30.33 5.44
CA ILE A 398 6.44 29.32 6.43
C ILE A 398 5.42 28.17 6.44
N HIS A 399 4.12 28.49 6.43
CA HIS A 399 3.08 27.48 6.35
C HIS A 399 3.10 26.70 5.03
N GLN A 400 3.37 27.37 3.91
CA GLN A 400 3.56 26.71 2.61
C GLN A 400 4.76 25.75 2.64
N SER A 401 5.86 26.16 3.28
CA SER A 401 7.02 25.28 3.48
C SER A 401 6.68 24.06 4.33
N ILE A 402 5.97 24.24 5.45
CA ILE A 402 5.52 23.13 6.31
C ILE A 402 4.62 22.18 5.52
N ALA A 403 3.62 22.69 4.80
CA ALA A 403 2.71 21.86 4.02
C ALA A 403 3.45 21.08 2.91
N ALA A 404 4.42 21.71 2.24
CA ALA A 404 5.26 21.05 1.25
C ALA A 404 6.13 19.95 1.88
N LEU A 405 6.71 20.20 3.05
CA LEU A 405 7.51 19.21 3.79
C LEU A 405 6.66 18.05 4.30
N GLU A 406 5.46 18.31 4.83
CA GLU A 406 4.52 17.27 5.25
C GLU A 406 4.08 16.40 4.07
N LYS A 407 3.84 17.03 2.90
CA LYS A 407 3.58 16.31 1.66
C LYS A 407 4.76 15.43 1.26
N GLN A 408 5.98 15.96 1.23
CA GLN A 408 7.20 15.18 0.92
C GLN A 408 7.40 14.04 1.91
N ARG A 409 7.13 14.27 3.20
CA ARG A 409 7.20 13.24 4.23
C ARG A 409 6.21 12.11 3.94
N GLY A 410 4.97 12.44 3.57
CA GLY A 410 3.95 11.49 3.16
C GLY A 410 4.32 10.72 1.89
N GLU A 411 4.94 11.37 0.91
CA GLU A 411 5.44 10.74 -0.32
C GLU A 411 6.55 9.72 -0.01
N VAL A 412 7.50 10.07 0.87
CA VAL A 412 8.57 9.15 1.31
C VAL A 412 7.99 8.01 2.13
N ASP A 413 7.08 8.28 3.07
CA ASP A 413 6.45 7.24 3.89
C ASP A 413 5.59 6.28 3.05
N GLY A 414 4.95 6.78 1.99
CA GLY A 414 4.20 5.99 1.01
C GLY A 414 5.07 5.22 0.02
N SER A 415 6.33 5.62 -0.17
CA SER A 415 7.28 4.90 -1.03
C SER A 415 8.00 3.75 -0.31
N ILE A 416 7.94 3.71 1.03
CA ILE A 416 8.54 2.63 1.82
C ILE A 416 7.92 1.28 1.42
N PRO A 417 8.74 0.29 1.02
CA PRO A 417 8.25 -1.02 0.67
C PRO A 417 7.60 -1.73 1.87
N LEU A 418 6.54 -2.48 1.58
CA LEU A 418 5.83 -3.31 2.53
C LEU A 418 6.24 -4.77 2.37
N THR A 419 6.19 -5.54 3.45
CA THR A 419 6.34 -7.00 3.42
C THR A 419 5.35 -7.65 4.38
N MET A 420 4.87 -8.84 4.04
CA MET A 420 4.00 -9.62 4.93
C MET A 420 4.84 -10.25 6.04
N VAL A 421 4.29 -10.24 7.24
CA VAL A 421 4.90 -10.83 8.44
C VAL A 421 3.89 -11.70 9.16
N ALA A 422 4.34 -12.64 9.99
CA ALA A 422 3.45 -13.31 10.92
C ALA A 422 3.07 -12.37 12.08
N ALA A 423 1.91 -12.63 12.65
CA ALA A 423 1.55 -12.21 13.99
C ALA A 423 0.54 -13.20 14.55
N GLU A 424 0.60 -13.50 15.84
CA GLU A 424 -0.41 -14.31 16.52
C GLU A 424 -1.54 -13.45 17.08
N MET A 425 -2.73 -14.03 17.15
CA MET A 425 -3.86 -13.42 17.86
C MET A 425 -3.56 -13.32 19.36
N PRO A 426 -4.07 -12.29 20.07
CA PRO A 426 -3.95 -12.20 21.52
C PRO A 426 -4.53 -13.42 22.26
N GLU A 427 -5.64 -13.95 21.73
CA GLU A 427 -6.28 -15.19 22.20
C GLU A 427 -6.10 -16.29 21.14
N ARG A 428 -5.61 -17.45 21.58
CA ARG A 428 -5.39 -18.58 20.67
C ARG A 428 -6.69 -19.23 20.26
N ARG A 429 -6.77 -19.63 18.99
CA ARG A 429 -7.87 -20.45 18.48
C ARG A 429 -7.75 -21.86 19.05
N GLU A 430 -8.88 -22.42 19.46
CA GLU A 430 -8.97 -23.83 19.81
C GLU A 430 -8.69 -24.71 18.57
N ALA A 431 -7.96 -25.80 18.75
CA ALA A 431 -7.69 -26.78 17.71
C ALA A 431 -8.50 -28.06 17.95
N PHE A 432 -9.00 -28.65 16.87
CA PHE A 432 -9.82 -29.86 16.89
C PHE A 432 -9.35 -30.83 15.81
N VAL A 433 -9.51 -32.13 16.06
CA VAL A 433 -9.46 -33.13 14.98
C VAL A 433 -10.64 -32.87 14.05
N LEU A 434 -10.42 -32.87 12.73
CA LEU A 434 -11.50 -32.71 11.76
C LEU A 434 -11.87 -34.06 11.15
N VAL A 435 -13.17 -34.37 11.11
CA VAL A 435 -13.66 -35.61 10.52
C VAL A 435 -13.38 -35.60 9.01
N ARG A 436 -12.47 -36.46 8.56
CA ARG A 436 -12.00 -36.50 7.15
C ARG A 436 -11.50 -35.15 6.63
N GLY A 437 -10.90 -34.32 7.50
CA GLY A 437 -10.38 -33.02 7.12
C GLY A 437 -11.43 -31.93 6.86
N GLN A 438 -12.72 -32.20 7.10
CA GLN A 438 -13.80 -31.24 6.83
C GLN A 438 -13.81 -30.12 7.87
N TYR A 439 -13.64 -28.87 7.44
CA TYR A 439 -13.52 -27.69 8.31
C TYR A 439 -14.74 -27.49 9.23
N ASP A 440 -15.94 -27.91 8.81
CA ASP A 440 -17.20 -27.78 9.53
C ASP A 440 -17.52 -28.99 10.42
N LYS A 441 -16.68 -30.05 10.42
CA LYS A 441 -16.87 -31.26 11.22
C LYS A 441 -15.76 -31.43 12.26
N ARG A 442 -15.86 -30.69 13.35
CA ARG A 442 -14.96 -30.80 14.50
C ARG A 442 -15.29 -32.02 15.37
N ALA A 443 -14.26 -32.78 15.73
CA ALA A 443 -14.30 -33.90 16.65
C ALA A 443 -13.59 -33.52 17.96
N ASP A 444 -12.65 -34.33 18.43
CA ASP A 444 -11.96 -34.10 19.71
C ASP A 444 -11.12 -32.82 19.68
N LYS A 445 -11.21 -32.03 20.76
CA LYS A 445 -10.27 -30.94 21.02
C LYS A 445 -8.86 -31.50 21.23
N VAL A 446 -7.87 -30.80 20.70
CA VAL A 446 -6.44 -31.12 20.85
C VAL A 446 -5.65 -29.91 21.32
N GLU A 447 -4.63 -30.18 22.11
CA GLU A 447 -3.63 -29.20 22.51
C GLU A 447 -2.40 -29.29 21.60
N ALA A 448 -1.65 -28.20 21.47
CA ALA A 448 -0.47 -28.17 20.63
C ALA A 448 0.59 -29.18 21.11
N GLY A 449 1.08 -30.02 20.20
CA GLY A 449 1.96 -31.14 20.53
C GLY A 449 2.70 -31.72 19.33
N THR A 450 3.70 -32.56 19.61
CA THR A 450 4.55 -33.21 18.62
C THR A 450 4.24 -34.71 18.51
N PRO A 451 4.47 -35.35 17.36
CA PRO A 451 4.23 -36.77 17.20
C PRO A 451 5.02 -37.64 18.19
N ALA A 452 4.40 -38.70 18.70
CA ALA A 452 5.00 -39.61 19.68
C ALA A 452 6.16 -40.46 19.10
N ALA A 453 6.21 -40.61 17.77
CA ALA A 453 7.32 -41.25 17.09
C ALA A 453 8.62 -40.43 17.09
N LEU A 454 8.55 -39.15 17.47
CA LEU A 454 9.69 -38.25 17.61
C LEU A 454 9.96 -37.96 19.10
N PRO A 455 11.17 -37.50 19.47
CA PRO A 455 11.47 -37.12 20.84
C PRO A 455 10.45 -36.10 21.36
N PRO A 456 9.93 -36.28 22.59
CA PRO A 456 8.95 -35.34 23.13
C PRO A 456 9.60 -33.96 23.29
N MET A 457 8.80 -32.91 23.09
CA MET A 457 9.24 -31.57 23.50
C MET A 457 9.54 -31.54 25.01
N PRO A 458 10.57 -30.80 25.46
CA PRO A 458 10.84 -30.60 26.89
C PRO A 458 9.58 -30.15 27.64
N ALA A 459 9.42 -30.62 28.89
CA ALA A 459 8.21 -30.36 29.68
C ALA A 459 8.05 -28.87 30.03
N ASP A 460 9.15 -28.16 30.17
CA ASP A 460 9.28 -26.73 30.45
C ASP A 460 9.27 -25.85 29.18
N ALA A 461 9.35 -26.45 27.99
CA ALA A 461 9.29 -25.70 26.74
C ALA A 461 7.88 -25.13 26.53
N PRO A 462 7.77 -23.86 26.08
CA PRO A 462 6.47 -23.26 25.84
C PRO A 462 5.75 -23.98 24.71
N ARG A 463 4.47 -24.31 24.90
CA ARG A 463 3.59 -24.88 23.85
C ARG A 463 3.15 -23.80 22.86
N SER A 464 4.13 -23.17 22.21
CA SER A 464 3.99 -22.06 21.27
C SER A 464 4.75 -22.39 19.99
N ARG A 465 4.53 -21.63 18.92
CA ARG A 465 5.31 -21.75 17.69
C ARG A 465 6.81 -21.53 17.93
N LEU A 466 7.18 -20.67 18.89
CA LEU A 466 8.58 -20.49 19.30
C LEU A 466 9.17 -21.77 19.92
N GLY A 467 8.49 -22.36 20.91
CA GLY A 467 8.97 -23.59 21.52
C GLY A 467 9.01 -24.77 20.55
N PHE A 468 8.09 -24.82 19.57
CA PHE A 468 8.14 -25.79 18.49
C PHE A 468 9.36 -25.57 17.57
N ALA A 469 9.66 -24.32 17.20
CA ALA A 469 10.83 -23.99 16.38
C ALA A 469 12.15 -24.32 17.10
N GLU A 470 12.23 -24.06 18.41
CA GLU A 470 13.38 -24.44 19.25
C GLU A 470 13.52 -25.96 19.33
N TRP A 471 12.41 -26.71 19.50
CA TRP A 471 12.42 -28.17 19.55
C TRP A 471 13.00 -28.81 18.28
N LEU A 472 12.64 -28.30 17.09
CA LEU A 472 13.12 -28.81 15.79
C LEU A 472 14.65 -28.80 15.67
N VAL A 473 15.32 -27.86 16.34
CA VAL A 473 16.77 -27.66 16.24
C VAL A 473 17.51 -28.15 17.49
N THR A 474 16.82 -28.85 18.40
CA THR A 474 17.48 -29.50 19.53
C THR A 474 18.44 -30.60 19.05
N PRO A 475 19.55 -30.85 19.77
CA PRO A 475 20.47 -31.94 19.43
C PRO A 475 19.83 -33.33 19.44
N GLN A 476 18.72 -33.50 20.18
CA GLN A 476 17.99 -34.76 20.27
C GLN A 476 17.06 -34.98 19.06
N HIS A 477 16.69 -33.93 18.32
CA HIS A 477 15.79 -34.05 17.18
C HIS A 477 16.49 -34.76 16.00
N PRO A 478 16.02 -35.94 15.56
CA PRO A 478 16.81 -36.79 14.67
C PRO A 478 16.75 -36.35 13.19
N LEU A 479 15.73 -35.59 12.78
CA LEU A 479 15.45 -35.39 11.36
C LEU A 479 16.06 -34.12 10.79
N THR A 480 15.95 -32.99 11.50
CA THR A 480 16.26 -31.67 10.93
C THR A 480 17.66 -31.56 10.37
N ALA A 481 18.69 -31.94 11.13
CA ALA A 481 20.06 -31.90 10.62
C ALA A 481 20.26 -32.83 9.42
N ARG A 482 19.68 -34.05 9.43
CA ARG A 482 19.79 -35.03 8.34
C ARG A 482 19.11 -34.53 7.07
N VAL A 483 17.89 -34.02 7.18
CA VAL A 483 17.10 -33.49 6.06
C VAL A 483 17.81 -32.29 5.44
N THR A 484 18.26 -31.34 6.27
CA THR A 484 18.96 -30.14 5.80
C THR A 484 20.29 -30.49 5.11
N VAL A 485 21.11 -31.34 5.73
CA VAL A 485 22.37 -31.80 5.12
C VAL A 485 22.12 -32.56 3.82
N ASN A 486 21.09 -33.41 3.77
CA ASN A 486 20.74 -34.14 2.56
C ASN A 486 20.34 -33.20 1.41
N ARG A 487 19.59 -32.13 1.71
CA ARG A 487 19.24 -31.09 0.71
C ARG A 487 20.47 -30.33 0.22
N TYR A 488 21.40 -29.96 1.11
CA TYR A 488 22.67 -29.35 0.69
C TYR A 488 23.54 -30.32 -0.12
N TRP A 489 23.59 -31.59 0.27
CA TRP A 489 24.25 -32.64 -0.51
C TRP A 489 23.63 -32.74 -1.90
N GLN A 490 22.31 -32.81 -2.01
CA GLN A 490 21.60 -32.85 -3.29
C GLN A 490 21.94 -31.62 -4.15
N GLN A 491 22.03 -30.44 -3.57
CA GLN A 491 22.40 -29.22 -4.30
C GLN A 491 23.83 -29.29 -4.88
N VAL A 492 24.76 -29.95 -4.18
CA VAL A 492 26.17 -30.05 -4.59
C VAL A 492 26.42 -31.24 -5.52
N PHE A 493 25.73 -32.36 -5.31
CA PHE A 493 25.96 -33.64 -5.99
C PHE A 493 24.86 -34.02 -7.00
N GLY A 494 23.75 -33.28 -7.04
CA GLY A 494 22.60 -33.49 -7.93
C GLY A 494 21.57 -34.49 -7.41
N THR A 495 21.95 -35.39 -6.51
CA THR A 495 21.05 -36.37 -5.87
C THR A 495 21.40 -36.48 -4.39
N GLY A 496 20.39 -36.45 -3.52
CA GLY A 496 20.56 -36.61 -2.08
C GLY A 496 21.10 -37.99 -1.71
N ILE A 497 21.74 -38.11 -0.55
CA ILE A 497 22.07 -39.42 0.04
C ILE A 497 20.79 -40.23 0.24
N VAL A 498 19.74 -39.55 0.70
CA VAL A 498 18.33 -39.95 0.57
C VAL A 498 17.78 -39.28 -0.67
N LYS A 499 17.46 -40.06 -1.71
CA LYS A 499 16.99 -39.53 -3.00
C LYS A 499 15.64 -38.81 -2.87
N THR A 500 14.76 -39.34 -2.04
CA THR A 500 13.45 -38.75 -1.72
C THR A 500 13.63 -37.67 -0.65
N ALA A 501 14.17 -36.51 -1.04
CA ALA A 501 14.52 -35.46 -0.07
C ALA A 501 13.33 -34.89 0.73
N GLU A 502 12.10 -35.17 0.31
CA GLU A 502 10.85 -34.77 0.96
C GLU A 502 10.20 -35.91 1.77
N ASP A 503 10.76 -37.14 1.70
CA ASP A 503 10.25 -38.31 2.40
C ASP A 503 11.40 -39.14 2.97
N PHE A 504 11.64 -38.96 4.26
CA PHE A 504 12.52 -39.74 5.14
C PHE A 504 11.74 -40.81 5.92
N GLY A 505 10.43 -40.92 5.67
CA GLY A 505 9.58 -41.95 6.23
C GLY A 505 9.80 -43.31 5.57
N SER A 506 8.91 -44.25 5.90
CA SER A 506 8.93 -45.64 5.46
C SER A 506 8.69 -45.84 3.95
N GLN A 507 8.15 -44.84 3.26
CA GLN A 507 8.01 -44.83 1.79
C GLN A 507 9.17 -44.12 1.09
N GLY A 508 10.00 -43.41 1.83
CA GLY A 508 11.24 -42.82 1.35
C GLY A 508 12.27 -43.88 0.93
N GLN A 509 13.21 -43.47 0.08
CA GLN A 509 14.36 -44.29 -0.24
C GLN A 509 15.35 -44.26 0.92
N TRP A 510 15.82 -45.45 1.34
CA TRP A 510 16.88 -45.53 2.34
C TRP A 510 18.14 -44.78 1.91
N PRO A 511 18.87 -44.14 2.85
CA PRO A 511 20.13 -43.48 2.54
C PRO A 511 21.11 -44.47 1.92
N THR A 512 21.73 -44.07 0.80
CA THR A 512 22.76 -44.90 0.16
C THR A 512 23.99 -45.08 1.06
N HIS A 513 24.29 -44.06 1.87
CA HIS A 513 25.41 -44.02 2.82
C HIS A 513 24.93 -43.53 4.19
N PRO A 514 24.29 -44.39 5.01
CA PRO A 514 23.69 -43.98 6.29
C PRO A 514 24.70 -43.39 7.28
N GLU A 515 25.88 -44.01 7.42
CA GLU A 515 26.93 -43.53 8.33
C GLU A 515 27.46 -42.15 7.92
N LEU A 516 27.55 -41.87 6.61
CA LEU A 516 27.97 -40.57 6.09
C LEU A 516 26.93 -39.50 6.39
N LEU A 517 25.64 -39.79 6.19
CA LEU A 517 24.55 -38.86 6.49
C LEU A 517 24.54 -38.51 7.99
N ASP A 518 24.68 -39.52 8.85
CA ASP A 518 24.74 -39.35 10.30
C ASP A 518 25.95 -38.54 10.74
N TRP A 519 27.12 -38.83 10.16
CA TRP A 519 28.34 -38.08 10.43
C TRP A 519 28.20 -36.62 10.01
N LEU A 520 27.72 -36.34 8.79
CA LEU A 520 27.53 -34.97 8.30
C LEU A 520 26.50 -34.20 9.13
N ALA A 521 25.40 -34.85 9.52
CA ALA A 521 24.36 -34.23 10.36
C ALA A 521 24.93 -33.86 11.74
N THR A 522 25.66 -34.77 12.38
CA THR A 522 26.28 -34.53 13.69
C THR A 522 27.39 -33.49 13.61
N ASP A 523 28.22 -33.54 12.56
CA ASP A 523 29.27 -32.55 12.30
C ASP A 523 28.68 -31.15 12.05
N PHE A 524 27.54 -31.07 11.37
CA PHE A 524 26.85 -29.81 11.12
C PHE A 524 26.35 -29.16 12.42
N THR A 525 25.67 -29.92 13.29
CA THR A 525 25.18 -29.41 14.57
C THR A 525 26.32 -29.11 15.55
N ALA A 526 27.34 -29.96 15.65
CA ALA A 526 28.49 -29.78 16.53
C ALA A 526 29.32 -28.53 16.20
N HIS A 527 29.28 -28.07 14.95
CA HIS A 527 29.95 -26.85 14.50
C HIS A 527 28.99 -25.66 14.39
N GLY A 528 27.95 -25.62 15.22
CA GLY A 528 27.06 -24.46 15.36
C GLY A 528 26.25 -24.17 14.11
N TRP A 529 25.82 -25.21 13.38
CA TRP A 529 24.96 -25.08 12.20
C TRP A 529 25.55 -24.16 11.10
N ASP A 530 26.88 -24.14 10.97
CA ASP A 530 27.61 -23.31 10.00
C ASP A 530 27.46 -23.85 8.57
N VAL A 531 26.61 -23.18 7.77
CA VAL A 531 26.28 -23.57 6.40
C VAL A 531 27.49 -23.41 5.46
N LYS A 532 28.25 -22.31 5.56
CA LYS A 532 29.43 -22.10 4.69
C LYS A 532 30.53 -23.12 4.98
N ARG A 533 30.71 -23.53 6.24
CA ARG A 533 31.65 -24.60 6.60
C ARG A 533 31.21 -25.93 6.00
N LEU A 534 29.94 -26.30 6.13
CA LEU A 534 29.39 -27.50 5.50
C LEU A 534 29.59 -27.46 3.98
N MET A 535 29.22 -26.36 3.32
CA MET A 535 29.41 -26.21 1.88
C MET A 535 30.88 -26.36 1.48
N LYS A 536 31.80 -25.73 2.23
CA LYS A 536 33.25 -25.88 2.01
C LYS A 536 33.69 -27.32 2.18
N LEU A 537 33.22 -28.03 3.20
CA LEU A 537 33.51 -29.45 3.41
C LEU A 537 33.08 -30.29 2.21
N LEU A 538 31.87 -30.08 1.69
CA LEU A 538 31.34 -30.82 0.54
C LEU A 538 32.15 -30.55 -0.74
N VAL A 539 32.36 -29.28 -1.10
CA VAL A 539 33.04 -28.93 -2.38
C VAL A 539 34.55 -29.14 -2.35
N MET A 540 35.16 -29.24 -1.17
CA MET A 540 36.59 -29.55 -1.02
C MET A 540 36.87 -31.05 -0.84
N SER A 541 35.82 -31.88 -0.74
CA SER A 541 35.95 -33.33 -0.59
C SER A 541 36.65 -33.97 -1.80
N HIS A 542 37.35 -35.09 -1.58
CA HIS A 542 37.86 -35.90 -2.68
C HIS A 542 36.72 -36.29 -3.63
N THR A 543 35.57 -36.69 -3.08
CA THR A 543 34.37 -37.10 -3.80
C THR A 543 33.92 -36.07 -4.82
N TYR A 544 33.80 -34.79 -4.43
CA TYR A 544 33.40 -33.71 -5.32
C TYR A 544 34.44 -33.43 -6.42
N ARG A 545 35.73 -33.56 -6.09
CA ARG A 545 36.85 -33.24 -6.99
C ARG A 545 37.21 -34.36 -7.97
N GLN A 546 36.53 -35.51 -7.91
CA GLN A 546 36.70 -36.59 -8.88
C GLN A 546 36.37 -36.15 -10.31
N SER A 547 36.92 -36.84 -11.31
CA SER A 547 36.54 -36.64 -12.70
C SER A 547 35.08 -37.05 -12.93
N SER A 548 34.31 -36.25 -13.67
CA SER A 548 32.92 -36.56 -14.05
C SER A 548 32.82 -37.44 -15.31
N LYS A 549 33.95 -37.91 -15.86
CA LYS A 549 33.99 -38.74 -17.06
C LYS A 549 33.36 -40.10 -16.79
N LEU A 550 32.32 -40.44 -17.57
CA LEU A 550 31.66 -41.74 -17.52
C LEU A 550 32.40 -42.74 -18.43
N SER A 551 33.04 -43.75 -17.86
CA SER A 551 33.59 -44.90 -18.59
C SER A 551 32.51 -45.98 -18.81
N ALA A 552 32.75 -46.90 -19.75
CA ALA A 552 31.83 -48.03 -19.98
C ALA A 552 31.67 -48.92 -18.73
N GLU A 553 32.74 -49.11 -17.96
CA GLU A 553 32.71 -49.86 -16.70
C GLU A 553 31.85 -49.14 -15.65
N LEU A 554 32.05 -47.83 -15.46
CA LEU A 554 31.26 -47.04 -14.51
C LEU A 554 29.79 -46.94 -14.92
N ALA A 555 29.50 -46.90 -16.22
CA ALA A 555 28.12 -46.94 -16.73
C ALA A 555 27.40 -48.25 -16.38
N GLN A 556 28.12 -49.36 -16.26
CA GLN A 556 27.54 -50.64 -15.87
C GLN A 556 27.43 -50.79 -14.35
N ARG A 557 28.45 -50.35 -13.60
CA ARG A 557 28.55 -50.56 -12.15
C ARG A 557 27.80 -49.52 -11.32
N ASP A 558 27.77 -48.28 -11.78
CA ASP A 558 27.18 -47.16 -11.04
C ASP A 558 26.54 -46.13 -12.00
N PRO A 559 25.52 -46.53 -12.79
CA PRO A 559 24.91 -45.66 -13.80
C PRO A 559 24.34 -44.36 -13.22
N ALA A 560 23.81 -44.40 -11.99
CA ALA A 560 23.22 -43.26 -11.30
C ALA A 560 24.20 -42.43 -10.44
N ASN A 561 25.47 -42.85 -10.35
CA ASN A 561 26.47 -42.26 -9.45
C ASN A 561 26.10 -42.36 -7.95
N GLU A 562 25.32 -43.38 -7.58
CA GLU A 562 24.90 -43.63 -6.20
C GLU A 562 26.07 -44.10 -5.33
N LEU A 563 27.06 -44.79 -5.90
CA LEU A 563 28.29 -45.19 -5.22
C LEU A 563 29.35 -44.08 -5.21
N LEU A 564 29.01 -42.91 -5.78
CA LEU A 564 29.89 -41.74 -5.85
C LEU A 564 31.23 -42.05 -6.55
N ALA A 565 31.22 -42.96 -7.53
CA ALA A 565 32.42 -43.44 -8.21
C ALA A 565 33.03 -42.41 -9.20
N ARG A 566 32.35 -41.27 -9.41
CA ARG A 566 32.80 -40.15 -10.26
C ARG A 566 32.31 -38.82 -9.70
N GLY A 567 32.90 -37.74 -10.20
CA GLY A 567 32.50 -36.38 -9.86
C GLY A 567 31.06 -36.09 -10.29
N PRO A 568 30.35 -35.18 -9.59
CA PRO A 568 28.95 -34.91 -9.87
C PRO A 568 28.76 -34.32 -11.27
N ARG A 569 27.73 -34.79 -11.96
CA ARG A 569 27.29 -34.27 -13.26
C ARG A 569 25.78 -34.30 -13.30
N PHE A 570 25.18 -33.13 -13.18
CA PHE A 570 23.74 -32.95 -13.19
C PHE A 570 23.38 -31.70 -13.99
N ARG A 571 22.11 -31.59 -14.35
CA ARG A 571 21.56 -30.42 -15.03
C ARG A 571 21.36 -29.30 -14.00
N LEU A 572 21.78 -28.09 -14.35
CA LEU A 572 21.47 -26.89 -13.55
C LEU A 572 20.00 -26.48 -13.73
N ASP A 573 19.40 -25.92 -12.67
CA ASP A 573 18.04 -25.37 -12.72
C ASP A 573 17.94 -24.23 -13.74
N GLY A 574 16.74 -23.95 -14.26
CA GLY A 574 16.54 -22.96 -15.32
C GLY A 574 17.02 -21.55 -14.93
N GLU A 575 16.79 -21.16 -13.68
CA GLU A 575 17.27 -19.92 -13.08
C GLU A 575 18.80 -19.87 -13.05
N VAL A 576 19.43 -20.97 -12.63
CA VAL A 576 20.90 -21.06 -12.52
C VAL A 576 21.55 -21.04 -13.89
N LEU A 577 20.95 -21.70 -14.89
CA LEU A 577 21.41 -21.65 -16.29
C LEU A 577 21.37 -20.22 -16.84
N ARG A 578 20.24 -19.53 -16.69
CA ARG A 578 20.09 -18.14 -17.13
C ARG A 578 21.09 -17.22 -16.42
N ASP A 579 21.17 -17.31 -15.10
CA ASP A 579 22.05 -16.43 -14.31
C ASP A 579 23.53 -16.70 -14.61
N SER A 580 23.90 -17.96 -14.86
CA SER A 580 25.26 -18.33 -15.28
C SER A 580 25.60 -17.74 -16.66
N ALA A 581 24.69 -17.83 -17.63
CA ALA A 581 24.89 -17.24 -18.95
C ALA A 581 25.08 -15.71 -18.88
N LEU A 582 24.24 -15.02 -18.09
CA LEU A 582 24.37 -13.58 -17.83
C LEU A 582 25.69 -13.24 -17.12
N PHE A 583 26.11 -14.06 -16.16
CA PHE A 583 27.37 -13.84 -15.44
C PHE A 583 28.57 -13.99 -16.37
N THR A 584 28.63 -15.07 -17.14
CA THR A 584 29.76 -15.34 -18.06
C THR A 584 29.84 -14.35 -19.22
N SER A 585 28.73 -13.72 -19.59
CA SER A 585 28.69 -12.66 -20.62
C SER A 585 28.96 -11.26 -20.06
N GLY A 586 29.14 -11.11 -18.74
CA GLY A 586 29.36 -9.82 -18.09
C GLY A 586 28.11 -8.94 -18.01
N LEU A 587 26.92 -9.50 -18.24
CA LEU A 587 25.65 -8.76 -18.24
C LEU A 587 24.93 -8.79 -16.88
N LEU A 588 25.23 -9.78 -16.02
CA LEU A 588 24.48 -9.99 -14.78
C LEU A 588 24.56 -8.78 -13.84
N VAL A 589 23.39 -8.25 -13.47
CA VAL A 589 23.27 -7.20 -12.46
C VAL A 589 23.07 -7.83 -11.09
N GLU A 590 24.10 -7.75 -10.24
CA GLU A 590 24.17 -8.43 -8.93
C GLU A 590 23.53 -7.66 -7.76
N ARG A 591 22.88 -6.53 -8.03
CA ARG A 591 22.20 -5.74 -6.99
C ARG A 591 21.19 -6.59 -6.21
N ILE A 592 21.29 -6.60 -4.89
CA ILE A 592 20.39 -7.34 -3.99
C ILE A 592 19.18 -6.46 -3.61
N GLY A 593 17.99 -7.06 -3.57
CA GLY A 593 16.73 -6.40 -3.17
C GLY A 593 16.12 -5.53 -4.27
N GLY A 594 15.00 -4.87 -3.95
CA GLY A 594 14.20 -4.08 -4.90
C GLY A 594 13.01 -4.86 -5.47
N ARG A 595 12.21 -4.19 -6.30
CA ARG A 595 11.01 -4.77 -6.93
C ARG A 595 11.39 -5.88 -7.92
N SER A 596 10.47 -6.81 -8.12
CA SER A 596 10.57 -7.79 -9.21
C SER A 596 10.61 -7.08 -10.56
N VAL A 597 11.33 -7.69 -11.51
CA VAL A 597 11.54 -7.16 -12.85
C VAL A 597 10.88 -8.03 -13.90
N LYS A 598 10.64 -7.45 -15.07
CA LYS A 598 10.03 -8.08 -16.24
C LYS A 598 11.04 -8.08 -17.39
N PRO A 599 11.96 -9.07 -17.44
CA PRO A 599 12.85 -9.26 -18.57
C PRO A 599 12.05 -9.45 -19.87
N TYR A 600 12.73 -9.34 -21.00
CA TYR A 600 12.14 -9.53 -22.30
C TYR A 600 11.40 -10.88 -22.40
N GLN A 601 10.20 -10.83 -22.98
CA GLN A 601 9.46 -12.00 -23.44
C GLN A 601 8.72 -11.64 -24.75
N PRO A 602 8.32 -12.63 -25.56
CA PRO A 602 7.46 -12.41 -26.73
C PRO A 602 6.13 -11.75 -26.38
N GLU A 603 5.61 -10.92 -27.30
CA GLU A 603 4.33 -10.24 -27.13
C GLU A 603 3.13 -11.20 -27.15
N GLY A 604 1.98 -10.77 -26.60
CA GLY A 604 0.71 -11.50 -26.64
C GLY A 604 0.54 -12.65 -25.63
N LEU A 605 1.61 -13.12 -24.98
CA LEU A 605 1.53 -14.29 -24.08
C LEU A 605 0.64 -14.08 -22.85
N TRP A 606 0.71 -12.90 -22.22
CA TRP A 606 -0.10 -12.60 -21.04
C TRP A 606 -1.55 -12.28 -21.39
N GLU A 607 -1.77 -11.64 -22.54
CA GLU A 607 -3.09 -11.26 -23.05
C GLU A 607 -3.91 -12.53 -23.35
N ALA A 608 -3.29 -13.53 -23.97
CA ALA A 608 -3.93 -14.79 -24.36
C ALA A 608 -4.54 -15.58 -23.19
N VAL A 609 -4.08 -15.34 -21.95
CA VAL A 609 -4.55 -16.04 -20.74
C VAL A 609 -5.10 -15.10 -19.67
N ALA A 610 -5.25 -13.82 -19.98
CA ALA A 610 -5.75 -12.84 -19.02
C ALA A 610 -7.28 -12.88 -18.92
N PHE A 611 -7.79 -12.79 -17.69
CA PHE A 611 -9.20 -12.52 -17.44
C PHE A 611 -9.53 -11.05 -17.76
N VAL A 612 -10.76 -10.80 -18.19
CA VAL A 612 -11.29 -9.45 -18.43
C VAL A 612 -11.16 -8.63 -17.14
N GLY A 613 -10.49 -7.46 -17.23
CA GLY A 613 -10.26 -6.57 -16.08
C GLY A 613 -8.98 -6.87 -15.27
N SER A 614 -8.15 -7.83 -15.68
CA SER A 614 -6.88 -8.11 -14.99
C SER A 614 -5.87 -6.97 -15.14
N THR A 615 -5.32 -6.48 -14.02
CA THR A 615 -4.22 -5.49 -14.00
C THR A 615 -2.88 -6.06 -14.52
N THR A 616 -2.82 -7.36 -14.78
CA THR A 616 -1.67 -8.06 -15.39
C THR A 616 -2.00 -8.61 -16.79
N GLN A 617 -2.97 -8.01 -17.47
CA GLN A 617 -3.34 -8.40 -18.83
C GLN A 617 -2.20 -8.17 -19.83
N ASN A 618 -1.59 -6.98 -19.78
CA ASN A 618 -0.57 -6.58 -20.74
C ASN A 618 0.82 -6.69 -20.11
N PHE A 619 1.69 -7.48 -20.73
CA PHE A 619 3.09 -7.52 -20.34
C PHE A 619 3.84 -6.37 -21.01
N LYS A 620 4.52 -5.56 -20.19
CA LYS A 620 5.47 -4.56 -20.66
C LYS A 620 6.84 -4.93 -20.10
N PRO A 621 7.83 -5.27 -20.95
CA PRO A 621 9.18 -5.53 -20.46
C PRO A 621 9.77 -4.25 -19.85
N ASP A 622 10.56 -4.42 -18.80
CA ASP A 622 11.37 -3.33 -18.25
C ASP A 622 12.51 -2.98 -19.22
N THR A 623 13.31 -1.96 -18.92
CA THR A 623 14.44 -1.55 -19.78
C THR A 623 15.74 -1.45 -18.98
N GLY A 624 16.88 -1.37 -19.69
CA GLY A 624 18.20 -1.25 -19.09
C GLY A 624 18.56 -2.43 -18.18
N ASP A 625 19.24 -2.15 -17.08
CA ASP A 625 19.74 -3.12 -16.09
C ASP A 625 18.68 -4.11 -15.59
N ALA A 626 17.40 -3.71 -15.58
CA ALA A 626 16.30 -4.57 -15.14
C ALA A 626 16.19 -5.86 -15.98
N GLN A 627 16.63 -5.83 -17.24
CA GLN A 627 16.65 -6.98 -18.14
C GLN A 627 17.61 -8.09 -17.67
N PHE A 628 18.66 -7.73 -16.94
CA PHE A 628 19.79 -8.62 -16.64
C PHE A 628 19.94 -8.90 -15.15
N ARG A 629 18.88 -8.68 -14.37
CA ARG A 629 18.84 -9.05 -12.94
C ARG A 629 18.82 -10.57 -12.79
N ARG A 630 19.32 -11.05 -11.64
CA ARG A 630 19.21 -12.45 -11.21
C ARG A 630 17.78 -12.97 -11.34
N SER A 631 17.63 -14.22 -11.77
CA SER A 631 16.33 -14.85 -12.09
C SER A 631 15.38 -14.89 -10.89
N MET A 632 15.93 -14.89 -9.67
CA MET A 632 15.17 -14.73 -8.42
C MET A 632 14.34 -13.44 -8.35
N TYR A 633 14.71 -12.38 -9.09
CA TYR A 633 13.94 -11.13 -9.15
C TYR A 633 12.97 -11.08 -10.33
N THR A 634 12.91 -12.11 -11.18
CA THR A 634 11.97 -12.14 -12.30
C THR A 634 10.54 -12.23 -11.76
N PHE A 635 9.62 -11.47 -12.34
CA PHE A 635 8.21 -11.55 -12.01
C PHE A 635 7.60 -12.83 -12.60
N TRP A 636 6.92 -13.62 -11.76
CA TRP A 636 6.24 -14.85 -12.17
C TRP A 636 4.73 -14.67 -12.15
N LYS A 637 4.09 -14.84 -13.31
CA LYS A 637 2.63 -14.98 -13.42
C LYS A 637 2.32 -16.46 -13.52
N ARG A 638 1.66 -17.04 -12.51
CA ARG A 638 1.41 -18.50 -12.44
C ARG A 638 0.72 -19.07 -13.69
N THR A 639 -0.17 -18.31 -14.32
CA THR A 639 -0.89 -18.73 -15.54
C THR A 639 -0.09 -18.49 -16.84
N SER A 640 1.01 -17.73 -16.79
CA SER A 640 1.90 -17.48 -17.93
C SER A 640 3.32 -17.21 -17.42
N PRO A 641 4.04 -18.25 -16.96
CA PRO A 641 5.40 -18.10 -16.42
C PRO A 641 6.39 -17.57 -17.47
N PRO A 642 7.56 -17.06 -17.07
CA PRO A 642 8.55 -16.54 -18.00
C PRO A 642 8.96 -17.60 -19.04
N PRO A 643 8.76 -17.37 -20.34
CA PRO A 643 8.92 -18.40 -21.37
C PRO A 643 10.38 -18.88 -21.53
N THR A 644 11.35 -18.00 -21.24
CA THR A 644 12.77 -18.37 -21.25
C THR A 644 13.12 -19.35 -20.13
N LEU A 645 12.50 -19.22 -18.95
CA LEU A 645 12.68 -20.16 -17.85
C LEU A 645 11.94 -21.47 -18.11
N LEU A 646 10.74 -21.41 -18.70
CA LEU A 646 10.01 -22.61 -19.17
C LEU A 646 10.82 -23.41 -20.21
N THR A 647 11.52 -22.73 -21.11
CA THR A 647 12.41 -23.40 -22.10
C THR A 647 13.54 -24.18 -21.42
N PHE A 648 13.96 -23.75 -20.22
CA PHE A 648 14.93 -24.45 -19.40
C PHE A 648 14.29 -25.37 -18.35
N ASP A 649 13.03 -25.77 -18.54
CA ASP A 649 12.22 -26.59 -17.62
C ASP A 649 12.31 -26.10 -16.16
N ALA A 650 12.24 -24.78 -15.95
CA ALA A 650 12.00 -24.26 -14.61
C ALA A 650 10.63 -24.77 -14.09
N PRO A 651 10.54 -25.08 -12.78
CA PRO A 651 9.38 -25.76 -12.18
C PRO A 651 8.07 -24.98 -12.22
#